data_AF-R6L4I4-F1
#
_entry.id   AF-R6L4I4-F1
#
_cell.length_a   1.000
_cell.length_b   1.000
_cell.length_c   1.000
_cell.angle_alpha   90.00
_cell.angle_beta   90.00
_cell.angle_gamma   90.00
#
_symmetry.space_group_name_H-M   'P 1'
#
loop_
_entity.id
_entity.type
_entity.pdbx_description
1 polymer ?
#
loop_
_entity_poly.entity_id
_entity_poly.type
_entity_poly.pdbx_seq_one_letter_code
_entity_poly.pdbx_strand_id
1 'polypeptide(L)'
;MYGERERWGDIMNIAIITTSLNSGGAERIAGLLSKELSSKYNVYLFLLDTENIVYEYGGTIIDIGRCGPFYEYPIKLYKRKLKIDVAISFLEIMNFANIRTKVNEKVIISERSVQSKIRPFLDAQSLKIKKYYNYADEIVACSYGVKYDLEHNYNVSANIKPIYNFVNKKMILEKSEEQIPLEIQTFLNYSDYLINIGRLHEQKNQRRLIEQFSYYHEKNSNIKLIILGSGELEKELNELIKSKNMIDHIKIVPYTENPFMFIRKAKALIVSSHYEGLPNAIIEAMTIGCPVISTDCLAGPRELLGDLIEYNETITNVTMLERGILVPDLNTDDNLETTYLAQAMDILISNDDIQKNIINRQIQYMTEYNNSDILDKWIDVIEKTRNKYEMVSSEEKELNVGRKNLIYGAGYVGLSYYFRLKKMYNIDGFVVSSKEGYDDFLFGKPIYEFEKLKYSSDEITFIIGVGDNTQDEIVRKLNVKGYKNIIFPYIEPFEYDYYLENNNHLNLKEELCDWYRVYTKLDINIKNPITYNEKIQWLKLNDNLPIKRELADKIKVREYVAKQIGDAYLIPLLGIWNTYDDIDFDKLPDKFALKCNTGSGTNIIVKNKKNINHLELKRKFDEWQSLKYEYKSGLEMHYSGIKPQILAEKLLVSDDGKDLKDYKLFVFNGKVKLIQVDIDRQHFHRRNLYTPDWRYLPYSILYPTAPDIIISKPQCLDELIEVAEKLGQGFIHVRADFYICNEKIYFGELTFTHGSGTEKFTPTEFGVEMGSWMNIHASC
;
A
#
# COMPACT_ATOMS: atom_id res chain seq x y z
N MET A 1 5.96 -35.43 -10.11
CA MET A 1 5.81 -36.41 -9.00
C MET A 1 4.53 -36.05 -8.26
N TYR A 2 3.44 -36.73 -8.59
CA TYR A 2 2.15 -36.61 -7.91
C TYR A 2 1.86 -37.98 -7.31
N GLY A 3 1.89 -38.05 -5.98
CA GLY A 3 1.69 -39.27 -5.21
C GLY A 3 2.18 -39.02 -3.79
N GLU A 4 1.32 -39.31 -2.80
CA GLU A 4 1.54 -39.17 -1.36
C GLU A 4 1.21 -37.79 -0.74
N ARG A 5 -0.08 -37.44 -0.73
CA ARG A 5 -0.69 -36.47 0.22
C ARG A 5 -1.79 -37.11 1.08
N GLU A 6 -1.77 -38.43 1.23
CA GLU A 6 -2.76 -39.17 2.02
C GLU A 6 -2.03 -39.93 3.13
N ARG A 7 -1.89 -39.32 4.32
CA ARG A 7 -1.87 -40.08 5.60
C ARG A 7 -1.90 -39.24 6.88
N TRP A 8 -1.74 -37.92 6.80
CA TRP A 8 -2.07 -36.97 7.86
C TRP A 8 -2.58 -35.73 7.13
N GLY A 9 -3.84 -35.31 7.34
CA GLY A 9 -4.39 -34.20 6.56
C GLY A 9 -3.59 -32.93 6.82
N ASP A 10 -2.85 -32.44 5.82
CA ASP A 10 -2.12 -31.17 5.93
C ASP A 10 -3.13 -30.07 6.33
N ILE A 11 -2.85 -29.39 7.44
CA ILE A 11 -3.63 -28.23 7.90
C ILE A 11 -3.59 -27.18 6.78
N MET A 12 -4.76 -26.76 6.28
CA MET A 12 -4.85 -25.79 5.18
C MET A 12 -4.22 -24.45 5.57
N ASN A 13 -3.51 -23.84 4.61
CA ASN A 13 -3.02 -22.48 4.71
C ASN A 13 -4.06 -21.51 4.13
N ILE A 14 -4.62 -20.65 4.98
CA ILE A 14 -5.63 -19.67 4.60
C ILE A 14 -5.01 -18.27 4.59
N ALA A 15 -5.10 -17.57 3.47
CA ALA A 15 -4.83 -16.15 3.40
C ALA A 15 -6.14 -15.36 3.61
N ILE A 16 -6.12 -14.36 4.50
CA ILE A 16 -7.14 -13.32 4.59
C ILE A 16 -6.50 -12.02 4.11
N ILE A 17 -7.07 -11.42 3.06
CA ILE A 17 -6.50 -10.27 2.35
C ILE A 17 -7.41 -9.07 2.57
N THR A 18 -6.91 -8.01 3.21
CA THR A 18 -7.67 -6.78 3.43
C THR A 18 -6.74 -5.56 3.42
N THR A 19 -7.30 -4.36 3.53
CA THR A 19 -6.52 -3.12 3.47
C THR A 19 -5.74 -2.90 4.75
N SER A 20 -6.41 -2.92 5.90
CA SER A 20 -5.82 -2.73 7.22
C SER A 20 -6.68 -3.41 8.29
N LEU A 21 -6.34 -3.21 9.56
CA LEU A 21 -7.16 -3.62 10.71
C LEU A 21 -7.35 -2.47 11.70
N ASN A 22 -7.54 -1.26 11.17
CA ASN A 22 -7.61 -0.05 11.97
C ASN A 22 -8.96 0.67 11.92
N SER A 23 -9.81 0.44 10.91
CA SER A 23 -11.06 1.19 10.79
C SER A 23 -12.19 0.49 10.00
N GLY A 24 -13.43 0.77 10.39
CA GLY A 24 -14.61 0.28 9.65
C GLY A 24 -15.01 -1.17 9.93
N GLY A 25 -16.19 -1.53 9.41
CA GLY A 25 -16.85 -2.80 9.74
C GLY A 25 -16.26 -4.01 9.01
N ALA A 26 -15.87 -3.88 7.74
CA ALA A 26 -15.34 -5.00 6.95
C ALA A 26 -14.01 -5.52 7.52
N GLU A 27 -13.08 -4.61 7.85
CA GLU A 27 -11.78 -4.94 8.46
C GLU A 27 -11.94 -5.64 9.81
N ARG A 28 -12.87 -5.16 10.65
CA ARG A 28 -13.20 -5.82 11.93
C ARG A 28 -13.67 -7.25 11.73
N ILE A 29 -14.50 -7.51 10.71
CA ILE A 29 -14.97 -8.86 10.41
C ILE A 29 -13.85 -9.74 9.83
N ALA A 30 -12.95 -9.19 9.02
CA ALA A 30 -11.76 -9.90 8.56
C ALA A 30 -10.88 -10.33 9.76
N GLY A 31 -10.67 -9.43 10.73
CA GLY A 31 -9.97 -9.72 11.99
C GLY A 31 -10.65 -10.82 12.79
N LEU A 32 -11.95 -10.71 13.06
CA LEU A 32 -12.70 -11.74 13.79
C LEU A 32 -12.69 -13.10 13.07
N LEU A 33 -12.93 -13.13 11.75
CA LEU A 33 -12.86 -14.37 10.97
C LEU A 33 -11.48 -15.01 11.08
N SER A 34 -10.41 -14.22 10.99
CA SER A 34 -9.04 -14.74 11.13
C SER A 34 -8.80 -15.40 12.48
N LYS A 35 -9.36 -14.81 13.55
CA LYS A 35 -9.27 -15.32 14.91
C LYS A 35 -10.00 -16.65 15.07
N GLU A 36 -11.23 -16.73 14.58
CA GLU A 36 -12.03 -17.96 14.63
C GLU A 36 -11.37 -19.10 13.82
N LEU A 37 -10.88 -18.80 12.61
CA LEU A 37 -10.24 -19.78 11.73
C LEU A 37 -8.87 -20.26 12.25
N SER A 38 -8.15 -19.44 13.03
CA SER A 38 -6.82 -19.80 13.58
C SER A 38 -6.86 -21.00 14.52
N SER A 39 -8.04 -21.39 15.02
CA SER A 39 -8.21 -22.60 15.83
C SER A 39 -8.12 -23.90 15.01
N LYS A 40 -8.34 -23.84 13.68
CA LYS A 40 -8.44 -25.01 12.79
C LYS A 40 -7.44 -24.97 11.62
N TYR A 41 -6.96 -23.80 11.23
CA TYR A 41 -6.14 -23.60 10.03
C TYR A 41 -4.90 -22.75 10.30
N ASN A 42 -3.91 -22.82 9.40
CA ASN A 42 -2.79 -21.89 9.40
C ASN A 42 -3.23 -20.59 8.72
N VAL A 43 -3.49 -19.54 9.50
CA VAL A 43 -4.03 -18.27 8.98
C VAL A 43 -2.92 -17.23 8.79
N TYR A 44 -2.93 -16.57 7.63
CA TYR A 44 -2.04 -15.48 7.26
C TYR A 44 -2.87 -14.25 6.86
N LEU A 45 -2.64 -13.09 7.49
CA LEU A 45 -3.32 -11.84 7.16
C LEU A 45 -2.45 -10.96 6.27
N PHE A 46 -2.88 -10.75 5.03
CA PHE A 46 -2.21 -9.90 4.07
C PHE A 46 -2.82 -8.50 4.18
N LEU A 47 -2.02 -7.53 4.63
CA LEU A 47 -2.45 -6.16 4.90
C LEU A 47 -1.66 -5.16 4.04
N LEU A 48 -2.37 -4.23 3.39
CA LEU A 48 -1.74 -3.08 2.72
C LEU A 48 -1.14 -2.09 3.71
N ASP A 49 -1.78 -1.94 4.86
CA ASP A 49 -1.32 -1.09 5.95
C ASP A 49 -1.26 -1.92 7.23
N THR A 50 -0.05 -2.00 7.79
CA THR A 50 0.24 -2.71 9.04
C THR A 50 0.44 -1.75 10.22
N GLU A 51 0.29 -0.44 9.98
CA GLU A 51 0.35 0.57 11.03
C GLU A 51 -0.97 0.62 11.82
N ASN A 52 -0.88 0.81 13.14
CA ASN A 52 -2.02 1.09 14.02
C ASN A 52 -3.16 0.04 14.00
N ILE A 53 -2.82 -1.25 14.06
CA ILE A 53 -3.82 -2.34 14.18
C ILE A 53 -4.56 -2.23 15.53
N VAL A 54 -5.89 -2.01 15.49
CA VAL A 54 -6.73 -1.89 16.69
C VAL A 54 -7.73 -3.03 16.87
N TYR A 55 -8.07 -3.76 15.80
CA TYR A 55 -9.02 -4.87 15.89
C TYR A 55 -8.34 -6.17 16.30
N GLU A 56 -9.06 -7.01 17.03
CA GLU A 56 -8.63 -8.38 17.35
C GLU A 56 -8.49 -9.21 16.07
N TYR A 57 -7.44 -10.02 15.99
CA TYR A 57 -7.17 -10.94 14.89
C TYR A 57 -6.45 -12.20 15.38
N GLY A 58 -6.33 -13.21 14.52
CA GLY A 58 -5.49 -14.39 14.76
C GLY A 58 -4.73 -14.79 13.49
N GLY A 59 -3.53 -15.33 13.64
CA GLY A 59 -2.67 -15.71 12.52
C GLY A 59 -1.45 -14.78 12.35
N THR A 60 -0.71 -14.98 11.25
CA THR A 60 0.54 -14.25 10.96
C THR A 60 0.30 -13.09 10.00
N ILE A 61 0.74 -11.87 10.33
CA ILE A 61 0.64 -10.71 9.45
C ILE A 61 1.70 -10.79 8.33
N ILE A 62 1.27 -10.48 7.11
CA ILE A 62 2.07 -10.34 5.90
C ILE A 62 1.86 -8.92 5.35
N ASP A 63 2.92 -8.10 5.39
CA ASP A 63 2.92 -6.76 4.81
C ASP A 63 3.02 -6.83 3.28
N ILE A 64 1.95 -6.41 2.60
CA ILE A 64 1.87 -6.31 1.15
C ILE A 64 1.91 -4.85 0.65
N GLY A 65 1.93 -3.87 1.56
CA GLY A 65 1.99 -2.43 1.25
C GLY A 65 3.34 -1.96 0.73
N ARG A 66 4.42 -2.72 1.02
CA ARG A 66 5.80 -2.36 0.65
C ARG A 66 6.05 -2.06 -0.84
N CYS A 67 5.21 -2.58 -1.74
CA CYS A 67 5.33 -2.37 -3.20
C CYS A 67 4.45 -1.21 -3.72
N GLY A 68 3.85 -0.41 -2.83
CA GLY A 68 2.99 0.72 -3.18
C GLY A 68 1.87 0.30 -4.15
N PRO A 69 1.72 0.95 -5.32
CA PRO A 69 0.63 0.65 -6.26
C PRO A 69 0.73 -0.73 -6.92
N PHE A 70 1.80 -1.50 -6.67
CA PHE A 70 1.98 -2.86 -7.20
C PHE A 70 1.79 -3.94 -6.14
N TYR A 71 0.96 -3.68 -5.12
CA TYR A 71 0.65 -4.60 -4.02
C TYR A 71 0.14 -5.99 -4.47
N GLU A 72 -0.36 -6.14 -5.70
CA GLU A 72 -0.75 -7.43 -6.24
C GLU A 72 0.44 -8.40 -6.39
N TYR A 73 1.61 -7.88 -6.70
CA TYR A 73 2.81 -8.68 -6.85
C TYR A 73 3.20 -9.40 -5.53
N PRO A 74 3.39 -8.73 -4.38
CA PRO A 74 3.68 -9.41 -3.13
C PRO A 74 2.54 -10.36 -2.71
N ILE A 75 1.27 -10.07 -3.01
CA ILE A 75 0.17 -11.02 -2.76
C ILE A 75 0.43 -12.35 -3.49
N LYS A 76 0.67 -12.32 -4.81
CA LYS A 76 0.91 -13.53 -5.62
C LYS A 76 2.16 -14.29 -5.16
N LEU A 77 3.23 -13.55 -4.87
CA LEU A 77 4.50 -14.07 -4.37
C LEU A 77 4.32 -14.80 -3.03
N TYR A 78 3.67 -14.17 -2.04
CA TYR A 78 3.47 -14.80 -0.74
C TYR A 78 2.47 -15.95 -0.78
N LYS A 79 1.44 -15.88 -1.65
CA LYS A 79 0.54 -17.03 -1.90
C LYS A 79 1.31 -18.27 -2.35
N ARG A 80 2.28 -18.11 -3.27
CA ARG A 80 3.18 -19.18 -3.72
C ARG A 80 4.07 -19.69 -2.59
N LYS A 81 4.78 -18.78 -1.90
CA LYS A 81 5.77 -19.13 -0.87
C LYS A 81 5.13 -19.85 0.32
N LEU A 82 3.98 -19.36 0.77
CA LEU A 82 3.23 -19.91 1.90
C LEU A 82 2.35 -21.10 1.50
N LYS A 83 2.31 -21.47 0.22
CA LYS A 83 1.46 -22.54 -0.33
C LYS A 83 0.02 -22.40 0.15
N ILE A 84 -0.55 -21.21 -0.07
CA ILE A 84 -1.93 -20.91 0.30
C ILE A 84 -2.87 -21.87 -0.41
N ASP A 85 -3.78 -22.49 0.33
CA ASP A 85 -4.81 -23.41 -0.18
C ASP A 85 -6.11 -22.65 -0.47
N VAL A 86 -6.44 -21.64 0.35
CA VAL A 86 -7.61 -20.77 0.22
C VAL A 86 -7.23 -19.32 0.50
N ALA A 87 -7.62 -18.40 -0.38
CA ALA A 87 -7.47 -16.96 -0.18
C ALA A 87 -8.83 -16.27 -0.12
N ILE A 88 -9.11 -15.62 1.00
CA ILE A 88 -10.35 -14.89 1.29
C ILE A 88 -10.02 -13.40 1.30
N SER A 89 -10.75 -12.58 0.54
CA SER A 89 -10.54 -11.13 0.53
C SER A 89 -11.74 -10.34 1.03
N PHE A 90 -11.46 -9.18 1.61
CA PHE A 90 -12.45 -8.22 2.09
C PHE A 90 -12.16 -6.85 1.49
N LEU A 91 -13.22 -6.13 1.11
CA LEU A 91 -13.18 -4.86 0.38
C LEU A 91 -12.81 -5.05 -1.10
N GLU A 92 -13.30 -4.16 -1.93
CA GLU A 92 -13.40 -4.35 -3.38
C GLU A 92 -12.03 -4.33 -4.04
N ILE A 93 -11.16 -3.41 -3.61
CA ILE A 93 -9.77 -3.35 -4.09
C ILE A 93 -9.03 -4.67 -3.84
N MET A 94 -9.24 -5.30 -2.67
CA MET A 94 -8.62 -6.58 -2.33
C MET A 94 -9.36 -7.77 -2.96
N ASN A 95 -10.66 -7.64 -3.26
CA ASN A 95 -11.39 -8.63 -4.05
C ASN A 95 -10.81 -8.73 -5.46
N PHE A 96 -10.58 -7.60 -6.13
CA PHE A 96 -9.90 -7.59 -7.43
C PHE A 96 -8.49 -8.18 -7.32
N ALA A 97 -7.72 -7.77 -6.32
CA ALA A 97 -6.36 -8.27 -6.10
C ALA A 97 -6.33 -9.79 -5.91
N ASN A 98 -7.22 -10.32 -5.08
CA ASN A 98 -7.27 -11.75 -4.79
C ASN A 98 -7.56 -12.58 -6.04
N ILE A 99 -8.53 -12.14 -6.86
CA ILE A 99 -8.86 -12.78 -8.14
C ILE A 99 -7.69 -12.70 -9.12
N ARG A 100 -7.10 -11.52 -9.30
CA ARG A 100 -6.03 -11.29 -10.28
C ARG A 100 -4.72 -11.99 -9.94
N THR A 101 -4.49 -12.24 -8.66
CA THR A 101 -3.27 -12.89 -8.14
C THR A 101 -3.42 -14.39 -7.90
N LYS A 102 -4.50 -15.00 -8.41
CA LYS A 102 -4.74 -16.44 -8.29
C LYS A 102 -3.54 -17.25 -8.78
N VAL A 103 -3.08 -18.19 -7.97
CA VAL A 103 -1.99 -19.11 -8.31
C VAL A 103 -2.58 -20.51 -8.51
N ASN A 104 -2.92 -21.17 -7.41
CA ASN A 104 -3.48 -22.53 -7.38
C ASN A 104 -4.54 -22.69 -6.29
N GLU A 105 -4.63 -21.71 -5.39
CA GLU A 105 -5.57 -21.64 -4.28
C GLU A 105 -7.01 -21.46 -4.77
N LYS A 106 -7.95 -21.78 -3.88
CA LYS A 106 -9.34 -21.35 -3.99
C LYS A 106 -9.45 -19.87 -3.65
N VAL A 107 -10.09 -19.09 -4.51
CA VAL A 107 -10.33 -17.65 -4.33
C VAL A 107 -11.76 -17.43 -3.86
N ILE A 108 -11.89 -16.90 -2.65
CA ILE A 108 -13.15 -16.46 -2.07
C ILE A 108 -13.08 -14.95 -1.94
N ILE A 109 -14.08 -14.24 -2.45
CA ILE A 109 -14.20 -12.79 -2.23
C ILE A 109 -15.37 -12.51 -1.29
N SER A 110 -15.24 -11.51 -0.42
CA SER A 110 -16.33 -11.09 0.45
C SER A 110 -16.76 -9.66 0.14
N GLU A 111 -18.02 -9.52 -0.28
CA GLU A 111 -18.66 -8.23 -0.55
C GLU A 111 -19.43 -7.77 0.70
N ARG A 112 -19.13 -6.55 1.13
CA ARG A 112 -19.51 -6.03 2.46
C ARG A 112 -20.36 -4.76 2.37
N SER A 113 -20.61 -4.26 1.17
CA SER A 113 -21.42 -3.08 0.91
C SER A 113 -22.29 -3.28 -0.34
N VAL A 114 -23.34 -2.46 -0.45
CA VAL A 114 -24.13 -2.34 -1.67
C VAL A 114 -23.41 -1.39 -2.62
N GLN A 115 -22.78 -1.96 -3.64
CA GLN A 115 -21.89 -1.27 -4.57
C GLN A 115 -22.65 -0.29 -5.47
N SER A 116 -23.87 -0.63 -5.90
CA SER A 116 -24.64 0.23 -6.81
C SER A 116 -25.09 1.56 -6.18
N LYS A 117 -25.09 1.63 -4.85
CA LYS A 117 -25.52 2.80 -4.08
C LYS A 117 -24.36 3.69 -3.63
N ILE A 118 -23.11 3.28 -3.84
CA ILE A 118 -21.93 4.12 -3.52
C ILE A 118 -22.02 5.45 -4.28
N ARG A 119 -21.70 6.53 -3.58
CA ARG A 119 -21.65 7.90 -4.09
C ARG A 119 -20.30 8.54 -3.71
N PRO A 120 -19.60 9.20 -4.67
CA PRO A 120 -19.92 9.25 -6.10
C PRO A 120 -19.86 7.86 -6.75
N PHE A 121 -20.53 7.68 -7.88
CA PHE A 121 -20.50 6.41 -8.60
C PHE A 121 -19.08 6.10 -9.11
N LEU A 122 -18.59 4.90 -8.78
CA LEU A 122 -17.24 4.44 -9.13
C LEU A 122 -17.30 3.61 -10.41
N ASP A 123 -17.06 4.26 -11.55
CA ASP A 123 -17.13 3.69 -12.89
C ASP A 123 -16.12 2.55 -13.10
N ALA A 124 -14.87 2.73 -12.68
CA ALA A 124 -13.84 1.72 -12.82
C ALA A 124 -14.14 0.52 -11.93
N GLN A 125 -14.48 0.76 -10.65
CA GLN A 125 -14.89 -0.30 -9.74
C GLN A 125 -16.08 -1.09 -10.30
N SER A 126 -17.08 -0.40 -10.84
CA SER A 126 -18.26 -1.04 -11.42
C SER A 126 -17.94 -1.93 -12.62
N LEU A 127 -17.06 -1.48 -13.53
CA LEU A 127 -16.56 -2.32 -14.62
C LEU A 127 -15.79 -3.54 -14.09
N LYS A 128 -14.92 -3.32 -13.09
CA LYS A 128 -14.15 -4.38 -12.46
C LYS A 128 -15.03 -5.42 -11.76
N ILE A 129 -16.11 -5.02 -11.07
CA ILE A 129 -17.07 -5.97 -10.46
C ILE A 129 -17.71 -6.85 -11.53
N LYS A 130 -18.32 -6.23 -12.57
CA LYS A 130 -18.99 -6.94 -13.67
C LYS A 130 -18.05 -7.95 -14.35
N LYS A 131 -16.80 -7.55 -14.53
CA LYS A 131 -15.79 -8.36 -15.20
C LYS A 131 -15.21 -9.44 -14.27
N TYR A 132 -14.73 -9.06 -13.10
CA TYR A 132 -13.82 -9.89 -12.31
C TYR A 132 -14.50 -10.78 -11.27
N TYR A 133 -15.62 -10.38 -10.69
CA TYR A 133 -16.25 -11.17 -9.61
C TYR A 133 -16.67 -12.57 -10.08
N ASN A 134 -16.98 -12.74 -11.37
CA ASN A 134 -17.29 -14.03 -11.98
C ASN A 134 -16.10 -15.02 -12.04
N TYR A 135 -14.87 -14.60 -11.74
CA TYR A 135 -13.70 -15.48 -11.67
C TYR A 135 -13.36 -15.94 -10.24
N ALA A 136 -14.08 -15.46 -9.22
CA ALA A 136 -13.98 -16.03 -7.88
C ALA A 136 -14.58 -17.45 -7.87
N ASP A 137 -14.01 -18.35 -7.05
CA ASP A 137 -14.55 -19.69 -6.89
C ASP A 137 -15.88 -19.66 -6.11
N GLU A 138 -15.97 -18.76 -5.13
CA GLU A 138 -17.14 -18.49 -4.28
C GLU A 138 -17.19 -17.00 -3.89
N ILE A 139 -18.39 -16.44 -3.72
CA ILE A 139 -18.60 -15.07 -3.24
C ILE A 139 -19.39 -15.12 -1.94
N VAL A 140 -18.90 -14.43 -0.90
CA VAL A 140 -19.62 -14.27 0.36
C VAL A 140 -20.17 -12.84 0.46
N ALA A 141 -21.47 -12.69 0.32
CA ALA A 141 -22.16 -11.43 0.56
C ALA A 141 -22.49 -11.31 2.06
N CYS A 142 -22.29 -10.14 2.66
CA CYS A 142 -22.59 -9.95 4.09
C CYS A 142 -24.10 -10.00 4.41
N SER A 143 -24.96 -9.99 3.40
CA SER A 143 -26.41 -9.96 3.54
C SER A 143 -27.12 -10.39 2.24
N TYR A 144 -28.41 -10.68 2.29
CA TYR A 144 -29.19 -11.04 1.10
C TYR A 144 -29.32 -9.87 0.13
N GLY A 145 -29.38 -8.63 0.64
CA GLY A 145 -29.47 -7.46 -0.24
C GLY A 145 -28.17 -7.15 -0.97
N VAL A 146 -27.01 -7.43 -0.36
CA VAL A 146 -25.73 -7.34 -1.07
C VAL A 146 -25.64 -8.41 -2.16
N LYS A 147 -26.13 -9.62 -1.89
CA LYS A 147 -26.26 -10.65 -2.94
C LYS A 147 -27.15 -10.16 -4.09
N TYR A 148 -28.33 -9.64 -3.77
CA TYR A 148 -29.27 -9.10 -4.76
C TYR A 148 -28.62 -8.01 -5.61
N ASP A 149 -27.88 -7.09 -4.99
CA ASP A 149 -27.15 -6.02 -5.68
C ASP A 149 -26.17 -6.56 -6.73
N LEU A 150 -25.35 -7.55 -6.35
CA LEU A 150 -24.38 -8.18 -7.25
C LEU A 150 -25.06 -8.91 -8.42
N GLU A 151 -26.14 -9.64 -8.16
CA GLU A 151 -26.89 -10.38 -9.18
C GLU A 151 -27.58 -9.42 -10.16
N HIS A 152 -28.26 -8.39 -9.66
CA HIS A 152 -29.16 -7.57 -10.49
C HIS A 152 -28.50 -6.32 -11.09
N ASN A 153 -27.60 -5.65 -10.38
CA ASN A 153 -26.96 -4.42 -10.86
C ASN A 153 -25.62 -4.69 -11.56
N TYR A 154 -24.98 -5.82 -11.25
CA TYR A 154 -23.67 -6.20 -11.79
C TYR A 154 -23.68 -7.48 -12.63
N ASN A 155 -24.81 -8.19 -12.73
CA ASN A 155 -24.93 -9.45 -13.47
C ASN A 155 -23.88 -10.49 -13.06
N VAL A 156 -23.57 -10.55 -11.76
CA VAL A 156 -22.65 -11.56 -11.22
C VAL A 156 -23.39 -12.89 -11.17
N SER A 157 -22.84 -13.88 -11.88
CA SER A 157 -23.37 -15.23 -12.04
C SER A 157 -22.65 -16.29 -11.20
N ALA A 158 -21.54 -15.92 -10.55
CA ALA A 158 -20.84 -16.77 -9.61
C ALA A 158 -21.74 -17.16 -8.43
N ASN A 159 -21.40 -18.25 -7.74
CA ASN A 159 -22.15 -18.70 -6.57
C ASN A 159 -21.98 -17.70 -5.41
N ILE A 160 -23.06 -17.00 -5.04
CA ILE A 160 -23.08 -16.02 -3.95
C ILE A 160 -23.81 -16.59 -2.74
N LYS A 161 -23.12 -16.62 -1.60
CA LYS A 161 -23.60 -17.08 -0.29
C LYS A 161 -23.77 -15.90 0.67
N PRO A 162 -24.99 -15.61 1.15
CA PRO A 162 -25.21 -14.66 2.22
C PRO A 162 -24.68 -15.23 3.56
N ILE A 163 -23.70 -14.58 4.18
CA ILE A 163 -23.18 -14.92 5.50
C ILE A 163 -23.04 -13.65 6.33
N TYR A 164 -23.79 -13.59 7.43
CA TYR A 164 -23.83 -12.44 8.34
C TYR A 164 -22.55 -12.27 9.16
N ASN A 165 -22.47 -11.17 9.91
CA ASN A 165 -21.27 -10.73 10.61
C ASN A 165 -21.07 -11.46 11.94
N PHE A 166 -19.83 -11.76 12.30
CA PHE A 166 -19.52 -12.15 13.68
C PHE A 166 -19.81 -11.01 14.65
N VAL A 167 -20.25 -11.36 15.87
CA VAL A 167 -20.50 -10.41 16.95
C VAL A 167 -19.90 -10.91 18.27
N ASN A 168 -19.11 -10.07 18.95
CA ASN A 168 -18.58 -10.40 20.28
C ASN A 168 -19.56 -9.96 21.37
N LYS A 169 -20.65 -10.72 21.55
CA LYS A 169 -21.74 -10.36 22.48
C LYS A 169 -21.27 -10.18 23.91
N LYS A 170 -20.36 -11.04 24.38
CA LYS A 170 -19.81 -10.97 25.74
C LYS A 170 -19.11 -9.63 25.97
N MET A 171 -18.17 -9.28 25.09
CA MET A 171 -17.45 -8.01 25.17
C MET A 171 -18.41 -6.82 25.07
N ILE A 172 -19.40 -6.87 24.17
CA ILE A 172 -20.41 -5.80 24.03
C ILE A 172 -21.16 -5.59 25.35
N LEU A 173 -21.68 -6.66 25.95
CA LEU A 173 -22.43 -6.59 27.20
C LEU A 173 -21.56 -6.10 28.37
N GLU A 174 -20.33 -6.62 28.50
CA GLU A 174 -19.39 -6.19 29.54
C GLU A 174 -19.04 -4.69 29.41
N LYS A 175 -18.66 -4.25 28.21
CA LYS A 175 -18.33 -2.84 27.95
C LYS A 175 -19.54 -1.90 28.02
N SER A 176 -20.76 -2.43 27.85
CA SER A 176 -21.98 -1.63 27.96
C SER A 176 -22.30 -1.15 29.38
N GLU A 177 -21.70 -1.77 30.40
CA GLU A 177 -21.87 -1.39 31.81
C GLU A 177 -20.91 -0.28 32.26
N GLU A 178 -19.98 0.15 31.40
CA GLU A 178 -19.10 1.28 31.69
C GLU A 178 -19.87 2.60 31.81
N GLN A 179 -19.28 3.57 32.48
CA GLN A 179 -19.90 4.87 32.72
C GLN A 179 -19.61 5.83 31.56
N ILE A 180 -20.66 6.50 31.09
CA ILE A 180 -20.55 7.58 30.10
C ILE A 180 -19.61 8.69 30.64
N PRO A 181 -18.74 9.32 29.84
CA PRO A 181 -17.85 10.38 30.31
C PRO A 181 -18.60 11.56 30.95
N LEU A 182 -18.02 12.15 32.00
CA LEU A 182 -18.65 13.24 32.78
C LEU A 182 -19.09 14.43 31.92
N GLU A 183 -18.31 14.76 30.89
CA GLU A 183 -18.65 15.83 29.94
C GLU A 183 -19.97 15.57 29.20
N ILE A 184 -20.20 14.30 28.83
CA ILE A 184 -21.43 13.90 28.14
C ILE A 184 -22.59 13.78 29.13
N GLN A 185 -22.34 13.28 30.35
CA GLN A 185 -23.35 13.31 31.41
C GLN A 185 -23.82 14.74 31.73
N THR A 186 -22.88 15.68 31.78
CA THR A 186 -23.16 17.11 32.00
C THR A 186 -23.99 17.69 30.86
N PHE A 187 -23.64 17.37 29.61
CA PHE A 187 -24.44 17.76 28.45
C PHE A 187 -25.86 17.17 28.52
N LEU A 188 -26.00 15.90 28.87
CA LEU A 188 -27.29 15.24 28.96
C LEU A 188 -28.17 15.85 30.06
N ASN A 189 -27.59 16.26 31.20
CA ASN A 189 -28.30 16.87 32.32
C ASN A 189 -29.59 16.10 32.69
N TYR A 190 -29.47 14.78 32.84
CA TYR A 190 -30.57 13.84 33.12
C TYR A 190 -31.65 13.72 32.04
N SER A 191 -31.50 14.36 30.87
CA SER A 191 -32.37 14.15 29.73
C SER A 191 -32.18 12.76 29.11
N ASP A 192 -33.29 12.16 28.68
CA ASP A 192 -33.27 11.01 27.78
C ASP A 192 -32.64 11.40 26.44
N TYR A 193 -32.09 10.42 25.72
CA TYR A 193 -31.47 10.69 24.43
C TYR A 193 -31.61 9.57 23.40
N LEU A 194 -31.57 9.97 22.14
CA LEU A 194 -31.39 9.12 20.97
C LEU A 194 -29.91 9.06 20.60
N ILE A 195 -29.48 7.97 19.97
CA ILE A 195 -28.08 7.80 19.55
C ILE A 195 -27.96 7.47 18.06
N ASN A 196 -26.94 8.00 17.41
CA ASN A 196 -26.48 7.58 16.09
C ASN A 196 -25.00 7.23 16.14
N ILE A 197 -24.58 6.22 15.37
CA ILE A 197 -23.20 5.72 15.37
C ILE A 197 -22.75 5.50 13.93
N GLY A 198 -21.67 6.16 13.52
CA GLY A 198 -21.07 5.94 12.21
C GLY A 198 -20.09 7.04 11.80
N ARG A 199 -19.30 6.77 10.76
CA ARG A 199 -18.41 7.77 10.14
C ARG A 199 -19.23 8.98 9.69
N LEU A 200 -18.72 10.19 9.91
CA LEU A 200 -19.37 11.44 9.46
C LEU A 200 -19.10 11.65 7.97
N HIS A 201 -19.88 10.96 7.15
CA HIS A 201 -19.68 10.79 5.71
C HIS A 201 -21.04 10.73 5.00
N GLU A 202 -21.10 11.11 3.72
CA GLU A 202 -22.32 11.19 2.91
C GLU A 202 -23.18 9.93 3.03
N GLN A 203 -22.54 8.75 2.98
CA GLN A 203 -23.19 7.44 3.18
C GLN A 203 -24.13 7.38 4.40
N LYS A 204 -23.74 7.96 5.54
CA LYS A 204 -24.48 7.83 6.81
C LYS A 204 -25.57 8.89 6.97
N ASN A 205 -25.56 9.92 6.12
CA ASN A 205 -26.53 11.01 6.06
C ASN A 205 -26.98 11.54 7.44
N GLN A 206 -26.02 11.92 8.29
CA GLN A 206 -26.34 12.56 9.57
C GLN A 206 -27.04 13.91 9.41
N ARG A 207 -26.95 14.52 8.22
CA ARG A 207 -27.73 15.72 7.87
C ARG A 207 -29.22 15.46 8.01
N ARG A 208 -29.75 14.42 7.36
CA ARG A 208 -31.16 13.99 7.51
C ARG A 208 -31.53 13.81 8.97
N LEU A 209 -30.68 13.13 9.73
CA LEU A 209 -30.93 12.89 11.15
C LEU A 209 -31.07 14.20 11.94
N ILE A 210 -30.16 15.16 11.73
CA ILE A 210 -30.19 16.46 12.42
C ILE A 210 -31.46 17.24 12.05
N GLU A 211 -31.82 17.27 10.77
CA GLU A 211 -33.04 17.93 10.28
C GLU A 211 -34.31 17.33 10.91
N GLN A 212 -34.45 16.01 10.81
CA GLN A 212 -35.61 15.27 11.33
C GLN A 212 -35.70 15.32 12.86
N PHE A 213 -34.57 15.20 13.56
CA PHE A 213 -34.52 15.35 15.01
C PHE A 213 -34.89 16.78 15.43
N SER A 214 -34.43 17.80 14.70
CA SER A 214 -34.78 19.19 15.01
C SER A 214 -36.29 19.41 14.93
N TYR A 215 -36.92 18.90 13.87
CA TYR A 215 -38.37 18.93 13.71
C TYR A 215 -39.12 18.14 14.80
N TYR A 216 -38.63 16.95 15.16
CA TYR A 216 -39.18 16.15 16.25
C TYR A 216 -39.11 16.87 17.60
N HIS A 217 -37.97 17.49 17.90
CA HIS A 217 -37.69 18.13 19.18
C HIS A 217 -38.55 19.38 19.43
N GLU A 218 -38.96 20.10 18.39
CA GLU A 218 -39.92 21.23 18.52
C GLU A 218 -41.22 20.80 19.20
N LYS A 219 -41.61 19.52 19.07
CA LYS A 219 -42.79 18.93 19.71
C LYS A 219 -42.48 18.20 21.03
N ASN A 220 -41.23 17.77 21.21
CA ASN A 220 -40.78 16.93 22.32
C ASN A 220 -39.43 17.43 22.90
N SER A 221 -39.46 18.51 23.67
CA SER A 221 -38.27 19.26 24.10
C SER A 221 -37.37 18.60 25.16
N ASN A 222 -37.77 17.43 25.70
CA ASN A 222 -37.06 16.79 26.81
C ASN A 222 -36.01 15.74 26.38
N ILE A 223 -35.84 15.52 25.06
CA ILE A 223 -34.93 14.49 24.53
C ILE A 223 -33.77 15.14 23.79
N LYS A 224 -32.58 14.57 23.95
CA LYS A 224 -31.35 14.98 23.26
C LYS A 224 -30.91 13.96 22.20
N LEU A 225 -29.95 14.36 21.38
CA LEU A 225 -29.33 13.50 20.38
C LEU A 225 -27.81 13.45 20.58
N ILE A 226 -27.26 12.24 20.62
CA ILE A 226 -25.82 11.99 20.59
C ILE A 226 -25.46 11.35 19.24
N ILE A 227 -24.50 11.94 18.54
CA ILE A 227 -23.93 11.39 17.30
C ILE A 227 -22.49 10.98 17.60
N LEU A 228 -22.18 9.67 17.54
CA LEU A 228 -20.84 9.14 17.76
C LEU A 228 -20.12 8.91 16.42
N GLY A 229 -18.99 9.57 16.22
CA GLY A 229 -18.12 9.33 15.07
C GLY A 229 -17.24 10.53 14.69
N SER A 230 -16.39 10.29 13.69
CA SER A 230 -15.53 11.31 13.09
C SER A 230 -15.56 11.15 11.56
N GLY A 231 -15.25 12.20 10.83
CA GLY A 231 -15.22 12.19 9.36
C GLY A 231 -15.21 13.58 8.75
N GLU A 232 -15.15 13.63 7.42
CA GLU A 232 -14.98 14.88 6.66
C GLU A 232 -16.14 15.87 6.83
N LEU A 233 -17.35 15.38 7.15
CA LEU A 233 -18.54 16.22 7.32
C LEU A 233 -18.65 16.87 8.71
N GLU A 234 -17.72 16.63 9.63
CA GLU A 234 -17.82 17.11 11.01
C GLU A 234 -18.08 18.63 11.12
N LYS A 235 -17.36 19.42 10.32
CA LYS A 235 -17.52 20.88 10.33
C LYS A 235 -18.90 21.29 9.82
N GLU A 236 -19.35 20.74 8.70
CA GLU A 236 -20.65 21.03 8.09
C GLU A 236 -21.80 20.67 9.04
N LEU A 237 -21.73 19.49 9.67
CA LEU A 237 -22.77 19.02 10.61
C LEU A 237 -22.84 19.91 11.86
N ASN A 238 -21.70 20.35 12.39
CA ASN A 238 -21.67 21.32 13.50
C ASN A 238 -22.27 22.68 13.10
N GLU A 239 -22.01 23.17 11.89
CA GLU A 239 -22.62 24.40 11.37
C GLU A 239 -24.14 24.24 11.21
N LEU A 240 -24.60 23.08 10.73
CA LEU A 240 -26.02 22.75 10.64
C LEU A 240 -26.70 22.78 12.01
N ILE A 241 -26.14 22.09 13.01
CA ILE A 241 -26.65 22.10 14.39
C ILE A 241 -26.78 23.53 14.92
N LYS A 242 -25.77 24.38 14.68
CA LYS A 242 -25.80 25.80 15.09
C LYS A 242 -26.92 26.56 14.39
N SER A 243 -27.04 26.42 13.06
CA SER A 243 -28.07 27.10 12.27
C SER A 243 -29.51 26.72 12.67
N LYS A 244 -29.69 25.52 13.22
CA LYS A 244 -30.97 25.02 13.74
C LYS A 244 -31.22 25.42 15.19
N ASN A 245 -30.29 26.14 15.83
CA ASN A 245 -30.31 26.48 17.26
C ASN A 245 -30.35 25.24 18.18
N MET A 246 -29.67 24.15 17.79
CA MET A 246 -29.73 22.85 18.48
C MET A 246 -28.47 22.48 19.26
N ILE A 247 -27.59 23.44 19.55
CA ILE A 247 -26.30 23.21 20.23
C ILE A 247 -26.48 22.56 21.61
N ASP A 248 -27.53 22.94 22.33
CA ASP A 248 -27.82 22.41 23.68
C ASP A 248 -28.54 21.05 23.67
N HIS A 249 -28.93 20.58 22.48
CA HIS A 249 -29.78 19.40 22.27
C HIS A 249 -29.15 18.32 21.42
N ILE A 250 -28.18 18.66 20.55
CA ILE A 250 -27.44 17.73 19.71
C ILE A 250 -25.95 17.86 20.00
N LYS A 251 -25.29 16.74 20.29
CA LYS A 251 -23.83 16.70 20.47
C LYS A 251 -23.19 15.65 19.57
N ILE A 252 -22.23 16.09 18.76
CA ILE A 252 -21.30 15.20 18.07
C ILE A 252 -20.16 14.87 19.02
N VAL A 253 -19.93 13.59 19.24
CA VAL A 253 -18.82 13.06 20.03
C VAL A 253 -17.86 12.37 19.05
N PRO A 254 -16.55 12.67 19.10
CA PRO A 254 -15.57 12.02 18.25
C PRO A 254 -15.57 10.49 18.40
N TYR A 255 -14.87 9.81 17.50
CA TYR A 255 -14.66 8.36 17.58
C TYR A 255 -14.31 7.90 19.00
N THR A 256 -15.01 6.86 19.47
CA THR A 256 -14.83 6.25 20.78
C THR A 256 -14.61 4.75 20.64
N GLU A 257 -13.65 4.20 21.38
CA GLU A 257 -13.37 2.77 21.40
C GLU A 257 -14.50 1.94 22.03
N ASN A 258 -15.31 2.55 22.91
CA ASN A 258 -16.44 1.92 23.56
C ASN A 258 -17.75 2.68 23.30
N PRO A 259 -18.44 2.41 22.17
CA PRO A 259 -19.76 3.00 21.92
C PRO A 259 -20.87 2.36 22.77
N PHE A 260 -20.65 1.17 23.33
CA PHE A 260 -21.69 0.33 23.95
C PHE A 260 -22.29 0.97 25.21
N MET A 261 -21.49 1.67 26.00
CA MET A 261 -21.97 2.42 27.18
C MET A 261 -23.01 3.50 26.82
N PHE A 262 -22.84 4.13 25.65
CA PHE A 262 -23.81 5.11 25.16
C PHE A 262 -25.07 4.43 24.61
N ILE A 263 -24.94 3.28 23.94
CA ILE A 263 -26.10 2.53 23.43
C ILE A 263 -26.98 2.05 24.59
N ARG A 264 -26.37 1.55 25.67
CA ARG A 264 -27.07 0.99 26.85
C ARG A 264 -28.02 1.97 27.52
N LYS A 265 -27.73 3.27 27.50
CA LYS A 265 -28.57 4.30 28.14
C LYS A 265 -29.43 5.07 27.14
N ALA A 266 -29.28 4.83 25.83
CA ALA A 266 -30.08 5.48 24.81
C ALA A 266 -31.50 4.91 24.75
N LYS A 267 -32.48 5.75 24.40
CA LYS A 267 -33.86 5.34 24.15
C LYS A 267 -34.04 4.60 22.83
N ALA A 268 -33.26 4.96 21.81
CA ALA A 268 -33.19 4.23 20.56
C ALA A 268 -31.91 4.56 19.79
N LEU A 269 -31.44 3.61 19.01
CA LEU A 269 -30.46 3.82 17.94
C LEU A 269 -31.19 4.27 16.68
N ILE A 270 -30.70 5.34 16.05
CA ILE A 270 -31.19 5.85 14.78
C ILE A 270 -30.12 5.63 13.70
N VAL A 271 -30.48 4.89 12.65
CA VAL A 271 -29.65 4.68 11.46
C VAL A 271 -30.26 5.44 10.28
N SER A 272 -29.52 6.41 9.77
CA SER A 272 -29.98 7.35 8.73
C SER A 272 -29.36 7.12 7.35
N SER A 273 -28.63 6.03 7.17
CA SER A 273 -27.77 5.78 6.01
C SER A 273 -28.52 5.70 4.68
N HIS A 274 -27.85 6.10 3.59
CA HIS A 274 -28.29 5.86 2.20
C HIS A 274 -28.01 4.43 1.73
N TYR A 275 -26.99 3.79 2.29
CA TYR A 275 -26.65 2.40 1.98
C TYR A 275 -25.86 1.75 3.12
N GLU A 276 -26.11 0.46 3.31
CA GLU A 276 -25.42 -0.42 4.25
C GLU A 276 -25.22 -1.79 3.59
N GLY A 277 -24.22 -2.56 4.01
CA GLY A 277 -24.17 -3.98 3.69
C GLY A 277 -24.94 -4.79 4.73
N LEU A 278 -24.35 -4.87 5.93
CA LEU A 278 -24.99 -5.36 7.16
C LEU A 278 -24.52 -4.48 8.33
N PRO A 279 -25.37 -3.61 8.89
CA PRO A 279 -24.94 -2.60 9.84
C PRO A 279 -24.63 -3.19 11.22
N ASN A 280 -23.35 -3.23 11.60
CA ASN A 280 -22.92 -3.72 12.92
C ASN A 280 -23.57 -2.95 14.08
N ALA A 281 -23.82 -1.64 13.92
CA ALA A 281 -24.47 -0.83 14.95
C ALA A 281 -25.87 -1.36 15.32
N ILE A 282 -26.64 -1.87 14.33
CA ILE A 282 -27.95 -2.49 14.60
C ILE A 282 -27.78 -3.78 15.40
N ILE A 283 -26.85 -4.65 14.99
CA ILE A 283 -26.56 -5.91 15.70
C ILE A 283 -26.11 -5.64 17.13
N GLU A 284 -25.26 -4.63 17.33
CA GLU A 284 -24.76 -4.20 18.64
C GLU A 284 -25.89 -3.64 19.52
N ALA A 285 -26.77 -2.81 18.96
CA ALA A 285 -27.95 -2.30 19.67
C ALA A 285 -28.93 -3.41 20.06
N MET A 286 -29.22 -4.34 19.15
CA MET A 286 -30.08 -5.51 19.43
C MET A 286 -29.46 -6.40 20.51
N THR A 287 -28.13 -6.54 20.54
CA THR A 287 -27.41 -7.31 21.59
C THR A 287 -27.61 -6.69 22.97
N ILE A 288 -27.59 -5.36 23.06
CA ILE A 288 -27.76 -4.60 24.30
C ILE A 288 -29.24 -4.50 24.71
N GLY A 289 -30.17 -4.64 23.76
CA GLY A 289 -31.59 -4.39 23.96
C GLY A 289 -31.98 -2.92 23.81
N CYS A 290 -31.32 -2.21 22.89
CA CYS A 290 -31.66 -0.83 22.49
C CYS A 290 -32.51 -0.89 21.21
N PRO A 291 -33.75 -0.36 21.21
CA PRO A 291 -34.61 -0.43 20.04
C PRO A 291 -34.04 0.42 18.89
N VAL A 292 -34.37 0.04 17.65
CA VAL A 292 -33.74 0.59 16.44
C VAL A 292 -34.79 1.20 15.52
N ILE A 293 -34.50 2.41 15.05
CA ILE A 293 -35.15 3.03 13.89
C ILE A 293 -34.10 3.13 12.79
N SER A 294 -34.41 2.60 11.60
CA SER A 294 -33.50 2.66 10.47
C SER A 294 -34.19 3.13 9.21
N THR A 295 -33.45 3.83 8.36
CA THR A 295 -33.83 3.95 6.95
C THR A 295 -33.84 2.57 6.29
N ASP A 296 -34.78 2.37 5.38
CA ASP A 296 -34.88 1.22 4.49
C ASP A 296 -33.92 1.39 3.32
N CYS A 297 -32.64 1.55 3.65
CA CYS A 297 -31.59 1.52 2.65
C CYS A 297 -31.40 0.06 2.16
N LEU A 298 -30.98 -0.10 0.90
CA LEU A 298 -30.85 -1.42 0.28
C LEU A 298 -29.95 -2.32 1.15
N ALA A 299 -30.41 -3.55 1.42
CA ALA A 299 -29.76 -4.60 2.22
C ALA A 299 -30.02 -4.64 3.74
N GLY A 300 -28.97 -4.56 4.56
CA GLY A 300 -28.93 -5.14 5.90
C GLY A 300 -30.03 -4.75 6.91
N PRO A 301 -30.49 -3.48 7.00
CA PRO A 301 -31.47 -3.10 8.01
C PRO A 301 -32.78 -3.89 7.95
N ARG A 302 -33.35 -4.09 6.76
CA ARG A 302 -34.65 -4.76 6.62
C ARG A 302 -34.60 -6.25 6.95
N GLU A 303 -33.45 -6.88 6.71
CA GLU A 303 -33.18 -8.26 7.11
C GLU A 303 -33.13 -8.36 8.64
N LEU A 304 -32.32 -7.50 9.28
CA LEU A 304 -32.13 -7.53 10.72
C LEU A 304 -33.41 -7.19 11.49
N LEU A 305 -34.21 -6.24 10.99
CA LEU A 305 -35.37 -5.72 11.71
C LEU A 305 -36.67 -6.50 11.44
N GLY A 306 -36.79 -7.23 10.33
CA GLY A 306 -38.03 -7.97 10.02
C GLY A 306 -37.93 -9.09 8.98
N ASP A 307 -36.75 -9.67 8.75
CA ASP A 307 -36.54 -10.82 7.84
C ASP A 307 -37.02 -10.56 6.40
N LEU A 308 -37.01 -9.29 5.97
CA LEU A 308 -37.44 -8.89 4.64
C LEU A 308 -36.29 -9.09 3.63
N ILE A 309 -36.32 -10.23 2.92
CA ILE A 309 -35.29 -10.63 1.95
C ILE A 309 -35.68 -10.40 0.48
N GLU A 310 -36.85 -9.80 0.23
CA GLU A 310 -37.29 -9.38 -1.10
C GLU A 310 -36.89 -7.90 -1.34
N TYR A 311 -36.21 -7.64 -2.46
CA TYR A 311 -35.63 -6.32 -2.79
C TYR A 311 -36.18 -5.69 -4.07
N ASN A 312 -37.20 -6.30 -4.66
CA ASN A 312 -37.96 -5.74 -5.77
C ASN A 312 -38.80 -4.52 -5.37
N GLU A 313 -39.14 -4.40 -4.07
CA GLU A 313 -39.94 -3.32 -3.52
C GLU A 313 -39.21 -2.58 -2.38
N THR A 314 -39.57 -1.31 -2.21
CA THR A 314 -39.13 -0.46 -1.11
C THR A 314 -40.34 -0.03 -0.30
N ILE A 315 -40.18 0.13 1.02
CA ILE A 315 -41.28 0.66 1.81
C ILE A 315 -41.57 2.13 1.42
N THR A 316 -42.84 2.51 1.51
CA THR A 316 -43.30 3.86 1.11
C THR A 316 -43.75 4.72 2.29
N ASN A 317 -43.86 4.15 3.49
CA ASN A 317 -44.28 4.80 4.72
C ASN A 317 -43.52 4.23 5.93
N VAL A 318 -43.65 4.87 7.09
CA VAL A 318 -43.15 4.33 8.37
C VAL A 318 -43.74 2.94 8.59
N THR A 319 -42.88 1.94 8.74
CA THR A 319 -43.25 0.54 8.84
C THR A 319 -42.73 -0.04 10.15
N MET A 320 -43.64 -0.46 11.01
CA MET A 320 -43.31 -1.20 12.24
C MET A 320 -42.96 -2.65 11.88
N LEU A 321 -41.78 -3.10 12.29
CA LEU A 321 -41.34 -4.48 12.16
C LEU A 321 -41.21 -5.13 13.53
N GLU A 322 -40.97 -6.44 13.55
CA GLU A 322 -40.89 -7.20 14.80
C GLU A 322 -39.77 -6.72 15.72
N ARG A 323 -38.64 -6.27 15.15
CA ARG A 323 -37.40 -5.96 15.89
C ARG A 323 -36.97 -4.50 15.74
N GLY A 324 -37.80 -3.64 15.17
CA GLY A 324 -37.52 -2.20 15.02
C GLY A 324 -38.52 -1.49 14.11
N ILE A 325 -38.19 -0.26 13.71
CA ILE A 325 -38.98 0.54 12.78
C ILE A 325 -38.13 0.83 11.54
N LEU A 326 -38.72 0.64 10.35
CA LEU A 326 -38.13 1.13 9.10
C LEU A 326 -38.86 2.37 8.60
N VAL A 327 -38.10 3.28 7.99
CA VAL A 327 -38.61 4.45 7.26
C VAL A 327 -38.04 4.52 5.84
N PRO A 328 -38.74 5.08 4.86
CA PRO A 328 -38.22 5.21 3.50
C PRO A 328 -36.90 6.00 3.45
N ASP A 329 -35.94 5.57 2.62
CA ASP A 329 -34.73 6.36 2.29
C ASP A 329 -35.05 7.36 1.16
N LEU A 330 -35.60 8.52 1.52
CA LEU A 330 -35.98 9.57 0.57
C LEU A 330 -35.23 10.88 0.85
N ASN A 331 -34.76 11.55 -0.20
CA ASN A 331 -34.14 12.88 -0.08
C ASN A 331 -35.10 13.95 0.45
N THR A 332 -36.41 13.70 0.37
CA THR A 332 -37.45 14.58 0.94
C THR A 332 -37.42 14.61 2.48
N ASP A 333 -36.85 13.59 3.13
CA ASP A 333 -36.59 13.65 4.58
C ASP A 333 -35.39 14.56 4.91
N ASP A 334 -34.49 14.81 3.96
CA ASP A 334 -33.28 15.64 4.17
C ASP A 334 -33.61 17.13 4.22
N ASN A 335 -34.78 17.53 3.72
CA ASN A 335 -35.23 18.92 3.66
C ASN A 335 -36.63 19.14 4.27
N LEU A 336 -37.13 18.16 5.04
CA LEU A 336 -38.42 18.18 5.75
C LEU A 336 -39.67 18.26 4.83
N GLU A 337 -39.55 17.93 3.54
CA GLU A 337 -40.71 17.70 2.68
C GLU A 337 -41.51 16.48 3.15
N THR A 338 -40.81 15.47 3.67
CA THR A 338 -41.39 14.36 4.44
C THR A 338 -40.77 14.32 5.83
N THR A 339 -41.45 13.66 6.77
CA THR A 339 -41.06 13.63 8.20
C THR A 339 -41.04 12.21 8.74
N TYR A 340 -40.71 11.22 7.91
CA TYR A 340 -40.88 9.81 8.28
C TYR A 340 -39.97 9.41 9.45
N LEU A 341 -38.72 9.85 9.46
CA LEU A 341 -37.82 9.56 10.58
C LEU A 341 -38.32 10.21 11.88
N ALA A 342 -38.79 11.47 11.84
CA ALA A 342 -39.37 12.13 13.00
C ALA A 342 -40.66 11.45 13.51
N GLN A 343 -41.52 10.97 12.60
CA GLN A 343 -42.71 10.20 12.94
C GLN A 343 -42.35 8.87 13.62
N ALA A 344 -41.34 8.17 13.11
CA ALA A 344 -40.85 6.94 13.74
C ALA A 344 -40.28 7.20 15.15
N MET A 345 -39.56 8.31 15.36
CA MET A 345 -39.11 8.73 16.68
C MET A 345 -40.30 8.93 17.62
N ASP A 346 -41.34 9.65 17.17
CA ASP A 346 -42.54 9.90 17.97
C ASP A 346 -43.28 8.60 18.34
N ILE A 347 -43.48 7.70 17.38
CA ILE A 347 -44.14 6.40 17.61
C ILE A 347 -43.38 5.57 18.65
N LEU A 348 -42.06 5.46 18.50
CA LEU A 348 -41.25 4.62 19.38
C LEU A 348 -41.17 5.22 20.78
N ILE A 349 -40.91 6.52 20.89
CA ILE A 349 -40.63 7.18 22.16
C ILE A 349 -41.90 7.38 22.99
N SER A 350 -43.03 7.68 22.35
CA SER A 350 -44.29 7.93 23.05
C SER A 350 -45.00 6.65 23.51
N ASN A 351 -44.46 5.45 23.23
CA ASN A 351 -45.10 4.18 23.55
C ASN A 351 -44.13 3.13 24.14
N ASP A 352 -44.15 3.02 25.47
CA ASP A 352 -43.31 2.07 26.23
C ASP A 352 -43.60 0.60 25.90
N ASP A 353 -44.85 0.25 25.54
CA ASP A 353 -45.20 -1.13 25.22
C ASP A 353 -44.63 -1.54 23.86
N ILE A 354 -44.61 -0.63 22.88
CA ILE A 354 -43.92 -0.85 21.60
C ILE A 354 -42.42 -1.07 21.84
N GLN A 355 -41.77 -0.22 22.66
CA GLN A 355 -40.35 -0.37 22.98
C GLN A 355 -40.07 -1.73 23.61
N LYS A 356 -40.82 -2.11 24.66
CA LYS A 356 -40.65 -3.40 25.34
C LYS A 356 -40.83 -4.58 24.39
N ASN A 357 -41.85 -4.53 23.53
CA ASN A 357 -42.10 -5.59 22.56
C ASN A 357 -40.94 -5.73 21.56
N ILE A 358 -40.46 -4.62 20.99
CA ILE A 358 -39.30 -4.61 20.10
C ILE A 358 -38.07 -5.19 20.80
N ILE A 359 -37.75 -4.72 22.00
CA ILE A 359 -36.58 -5.17 22.76
C ILE A 359 -36.65 -6.67 23.05
N ASN A 360 -37.81 -7.18 23.46
CA ASN A 360 -38.00 -8.62 23.70
C ASN A 360 -37.73 -9.45 22.44
N ARG A 361 -38.22 -9.00 21.27
CA ARG A 361 -37.98 -9.67 19.98
C ARG A 361 -36.52 -9.57 19.54
N GLN A 362 -35.85 -8.44 19.77
CA GLN A 362 -34.43 -8.26 19.50
C GLN A 362 -33.59 -9.23 20.34
N ILE A 363 -33.83 -9.31 21.65
CA ILE A 363 -33.10 -10.21 22.56
C ILE A 363 -33.35 -11.68 22.18
N GLN A 364 -34.59 -12.02 21.83
CA GLN A 364 -34.92 -13.37 21.34
C GLN A 364 -34.11 -13.72 20.08
N TYR A 365 -34.13 -12.87 19.06
CA TYR A 365 -33.36 -13.06 17.83
C TYR A 365 -31.85 -13.16 18.10
N MET A 366 -31.34 -12.28 18.96
CA MET A 366 -29.92 -12.29 19.34
C MET A 366 -29.54 -13.50 20.21
N THR A 367 -30.48 -14.29 20.71
CA THR A 367 -30.17 -15.58 21.35
C THR A 367 -29.81 -16.63 20.28
N GLU A 368 -30.49 -16.60 19.13
CA GLU A 368 -30.28 -17.51 18.00
C GLU A 368 -29.13 -17.08 17.09
N TYR A 369 -28.79 -15.78 17.06
CA TYR A 369 -27.69 -15.25 16.25
C TYR A 369 -26.31 -15.73 16.76
N ASN A 370 -25.83 -16.88 16.31
CA ASN A 370 -24.67 -17.54 16.92
C ASN A 370 -23.42 -17.52 16.02
N ASN A 371 -22.26 -17.19 16.60
CA ASN A 371 -20.99 -17.14 15.86
C ASN A 371 -20.54 -18.53 15.38
N SER A 372 -20.87 -19.63 16.09
CA SER A 372 -20.50 -20.97 15.59
C SER A 372 -21.25 -21.31 14.30
N ASP A 373 -22.53 -20.95 14.20
CA ASP A 373 -23.33 -21.21 12.99
C ASP A 373 -22.84 -20.36 11.81
N ILE A 374 -22.40 -19.13 12.09
CA ILE A 374 -21.75 -18.26 11.10
C ILE A 374 -20.40 -18.85 10.68
N LEU A 375 -19.60 -19.35 11.62
CA LEU A 375 -18.32 -20.01 11.34
C LEU A 375 -18.51 -21.28 10.51
N ASP A 376 -19.51 -22.10 10.82
CA ASP A 376 -19.82 -23.32 10.07
C ASP A 376 -20.17 -23.01 8.62
N LYS A 377 -20.92 -21.92 8.36
CA LYS A 377 -21.18 -21.43 6.99
C LYS A 377 -19.90 -20.99 6.29
N TRP A 378 -18.98 -20.31 6.99
CA TRP A 378 -17.67 -19.98 6.42
C TRP A 378 -16.84 -21.22 6.13
N ILE A 379 -16.81 -22.19 7.04
CA ILE A 379 -16.10 -23.47 6.88
C ILE A 379 -16.66 -24.25 5.68
N ASP A 380 -17.98 -24.31 5.51
CA ASP A 380 -18.62 -24.92 4.33
C ASP A 380 -18.12 -24.26 3.04
N VAL A 381 -18.13 -22.92 2.98
CA VAL A 381 -17.62 -22.19 1.82
C VAL A 381 -16.12 -22.39 1.63
N ILE A 382 -15.32 -22.55 2.68
CA ILE A 382 -13.88 -22.79 2.60
C ILE A 382 -13.59 -24.20 2.06
N GLU A 383 -14.16 -25.24 2.69
CA GLU A 383 -13.84 -26.64 2.43
C GLU A 383 -14.51 -27.23 1.19
N LYS A 384 -15.56 -26.59 0.67
CA LYS A 384 -16.26 -27.03 -0.55
C LYS A 384 -15.33 -27.11 -1.77
N THR A 385 -15.60 -28.04 -2.67
CA THR A 385 -14.80 -28.29 -3.87
C THR A 385 -14.69 -27.09 -4.82
N ARG A 386 -13.51 -26.95 -5.45
CA ARG A 386 -13.11 -25.84 -6.32
C ARG A 386 -13.87 -25.83 -7.66
N ASN A 387 -14.22 -24.64 -8.15
CA ASN A 387 -14.70 -24.43 -9.52
C ASN A 387 -13.52 -24.02 -10.43
N LYS A 388 -13.30 -24.71 -11.55
CA LYS A 388 -12.18 -24.38 -12.45
C LYS A 388 -12.52 -23.22 -13.38
N TYR A 389 -12.26 -21.99 -12.96
CA TYR A 389 -12.20 -20.82 -13.85
C TYR A 389 -10.81 -20.14 -13.75
N GLU A 390 -10.17 -19.93 -14.90
CA GLU A 390 -8.87 -19.25 -15.04
C GLU A 390 -9.02 -17.90 -15.74
N MET A 391 -8.79 -16.81 -15.00
CA MET A 391 -8.91 -15.42 -15.47
C MET A 391 -7.83 -15.04 -16.50
N VAL A 392 -6.61 -15.60 -16.39
CA VAL A 392 -5.50 -15.28 -17.31
C VAL A 392 -5.92 -15.56 -18.76
N SER A 393 -6.61 -16.68 -19.00
CA SER A 393 -7.09 -17.05 -20.33
C SER A 393 -8.13 -16.10 -20.95
N SER A 394 -8.81 -15.25 -20.16
CA SER A 394 -9.81 -14.29 -20.66
C SER A 394 -9.20 -12.93 -21.02
N GLU A 395 -8.27 -12.41 -20.21
CA GLU A 395 -7.62 -11.12 -20.52
C GLU A 395 -6.68 -11.26 -21.71
N GLU A 396 -6.01 -12.42 -21.84
CA GLU A 396 -5.18 -12.75 -23.00
C GLU A 396 -5.97 -12.77 -24.32
N LYS A 397 -7.22 -13.24 -24.27
CA LYS A 397 -8.10 -13.20 -25.45
C LYS A 397 -8.40 -11.76 -25.84
N GLU A 398 -8.69 -10.90 -24.88
CA GLU A 398 -9.04 -9.50 -25.14
C GLU A 398 -7.85 -8.67 -25.66
N LEU A 399 -6.64 -8.92 -25.17
CA LEU A 399 -5.41 -8.24 -25.59
C LEU A 399 -4.90 -8.63 -26.98
N ASN A 400 -5.39 -9.73 -27.55
CA ASN A 400 -4.94 -10.25 -28.84
C ASN A 400 -5.96 -10.12 -29.99
N VAL A 401 -7.18 -9.63 -29.73
CA VAL A 401 -8.19 -9.40 -30.78
C VAL A 401 -7.77 -8.21 -31.64
N GLY A 402 -8.05 -8.21 -32.96
CA GLY A 402 -7.62 -7.26 -34.01
C GLY A 402 -7.99 -5.77 -33.84
N ARG A 403 -7.81 -5.22 -32.65
CA ARG A 403 -7.93 -3.83 -32.22
C ARG A 403 -6.54 -3.28 -31.92
N LYS A 404 -6.44 -1.95 -31.81
CA LYS A 404 -5.24 -1.29 -31.28
C LYS A 404 -5.21 -1.39 -29.76
N ASN A 405 -4.09 -1.80 -29.19
CA ASN A 405 -3.88 -1.84 -27.75
C ASN A 405 -3.18 -0.57 -27.29
N LEU A 406 -3.89 0.29 -26.58
CA LEU A 406 -3.35 1.57 -26.09
C LEU A 406 -3.29 1.58 -24.57
N ILE A 407 -2.14 1.95 -24.00
CA ILE A 407 -1.99 2.13 -22.56
C ILE A 407 -2.40 3.55 -22.18
N TYR A 408 -3.44 3.71 -21.37
CA TYR A 408 -3.81 4.99 -20.78
C TYR A 408 -2.88 5.26 -19.59
N GLY A 409 -1.96 6.21 -19.75
CA GLY A 409 -0.92 6.57 -18.77
C GLY A 409 0.49 6.31 -19.30
N ALA A 410 1.36 7.32 -19.19
CA ALA A 410 2.79 7.27 -19.55
C ALA A 410 3.71 7.49 -18.33
N GLY A 411 3.16 7.31 -17.12
CA GLY A 411 3.90 7.35 -15.86
C GLY A 411 4.53 6.00 -15.49
N TYR A 412 5.04 5.88 -14.27
CA TYR A 412 5.73 4.67 -13.78
C TYR A 412 4.88 3.38 -13.94
N VAL A 413 3.59 3.45 -13.62
CA VAL A 413 2.64 2.33 -13.81
C VAL A 413 2.52 1.96 -15.29
N GLY A 414 2.12 2.90 -16.15
CA GLY A 414 1.96 2.64 -17.58
C GLY A 414 3.23 2.16 -18.28
N LEU A 415 4.40 2.65 -17.88
CA LEU A 415 5.67 2.14 -18.39
C LEU A 415 5.95 0.71 -17.94
N SER A 416 5.69 0.39 -16.68
CA SER A 416 5.80 -1.00 -16.17
C SER A 416 4.89 -1.94 -16.97
N TYR A 417 3.65 -1.51 -17.27
CA TYR A 417 2.72 -2.24 -18.15
C TYR A 417 3.27 -2.43 -19.55
N TYR A 418 3.77 -1.37 -20.18
CA TYR A 418 4.36 -1.48 -21.51
C TYR A 418 5.49 -2.50 -21.57
N PHE A 419 6.48 -2.39 -20.67
CA PHE A 419 7.67 -3.24 -20.74
C PHE A 419 7.41 -4.71 -20.40
N ARG A 420 6.41 -5.00 -19.56
CA ARG A 420 5.96 -6.38 -19.30
C ARG A 420 5.10 -6.94 -20.42
N LEU A 421 4.10 -6.17 -20.87
CA LEU A 421 3.13 -6.65 -21.85
C LEU A 421 3.69 -6.72 -23.27
N LYS A 422 4.63 -5.84 -23.65
CA LYS A 422 5.23 -5.85 -25.01
C LYS A 422 5.93 -7.18 -25.36
N LYS A 423 6.29 -7.97 -24.36
CA LYS A 423 6.92 -9.29 -24.53
C LYS A 423 5.92 -10.35 -24.99
N MET A 424 4.62 -10.11 -24.75
CA MET A 424 3.54 -11.06 -24.98
C MET A 424 2.52 -10.55 -26.02
N TYR A 425 2.32 -9.24 -26.10
CA TYR A 425 1.28 -8.60 -26.92
C TYR A 425 1.83 -7.38 -27.67
N ASN A 426 1.21 -7.07 -28.81
CA ASN A 426 1.49 -5.82 -29.51
C ASN A 426 0.85 -4.66 -28.75
N ILE A 427 1.65 -3.66 -28.37
CA ILE A 427 1.18 -2.39 -27.78
C ILE A 427 1.40 -1.28 -28.81
N ASP A 428 0.32 -0.59 -29.19
CA ASP A 428 0.31 0.35 -30.31
C ASP A 428 0.66 1.79 -29.93
N GLY A 429 0.51 2.16 -28.66
CA GLY A 429 0.73 3.53 -28.21
C GLY A 429 0.33 3.78 -26.77
N PHE A 430 0.52 5.04 -26.36
CA PHE A 430 0.10 5.55 -25.06
C PHE A 430 -0.98 6.62 -25.24
N VAL A 431 -1.84 6.76 -24.25
CA VAL A 431 -2.84 7.83 -24.17
C VAL A 431 -2.65 8.58 -22.87
N VAL A 432 -2.67 9.90 -22.94
CA VAL A 432 -2.54 10.80 -21.78
C VAL A 432 -3.67 11.81 -21.77
N SER A 433 -4.03 12.30 -20.59
CA SER A 433 -5.07 13.33 -20.46
C SER A 433 -4.62 14.68 -21.01
N SER A 434 -3.33 15.01 -20.88
CA SER A 434 -2.67 16.16 -21.48
C SER A 434 -1.32 15.75 -22.04
N LYS A 435 -0.97 16.29 -23.22
CA LYS A 435 0.36 16.13 -23.83
C LYS A 435 1.40 17.10 -23.26
N GLU A 436 1.00 17.99 -22.36
CA GLU A 436 1.92 18.92 -21.73
C GLU A 436 3.06 18.17 -21.01
N GLY A 437 4.30 18.45 -21.42
CA GLY A 437 5.49 17.78 -20.89
C GLY A 437 5.80 16.40 -21.46
N TYR A 438 5.14 15.97 -22.54
CA TYR A 438 5.44 14.72 -23.25
C TYR A 438 5.80 14.96 -24.73
N ASP A 439 6.76 14.19 -25.23
CA ASP A 439 7.06 14.11 -26.67
C ASP A 439 5.94 13.38 -27.42
N ASP A 440 5.89 13.53 -28.75
CA ASP A 440 4.90 12.83 -29.59
C ASP A 440 5.06 11.31 -29.60
N PHE A 441 6.24 10.82 -29.21
CA PHE A 441 6.58 9.41 -29.16
C PHE A 441 7.29 9.05 -27.87
N LEU A 442 7.02 7.87 -27.34
CA LEU A 442 7.71 7.27 -26.20
C LEU A 442 8.13 5.84 -26.57
N PHE A 443 9.44 5.57 -26.55
CA PHE A 443 10.01 4.28 -26.97
C PHE A 443 9.55 3.84 -28.38
N GLY A 444 9.50 4.80 -29.31
CA GLY A 444 9.03 4.58 -30.69
C GLY A 444 7.53 4.33 -30.84
N LYS A 445 6.75 4.50 -29.76
CA LYS A 445 5.29 4.37 -29.77
C LYS A 445 4.62 5.74 -29.68
N PRO A 446 3.60 6.02 -30.50
CA PRO A 446 2.91 7.31 -30.46
C PRO A 446 2.24 7.54 -29.11
N ILE A 447 2.31 8.79 -28.64
CA ILE A 447 1.50 9.29 -27.53
C ILE A 447 0.33 10.08 -28.11
N TYR A 448 -0.88 9.75 -27.68
CA TYR A 448 -2.10 10.46 -28.06
C TYR A 448 -2.62 11.26 -26.87
N GLU A 449 -3.09 12.48 -27.14
CA GLU A 449 -3.90 13.21 -26.20
C GLU A 449 -5.34 12.69 -26.28
N PHE A 450 -5.94 12.36 -25.15
CA PHE A 450 -7.24 11.70 -25.10
C PHE A 450 -8.33 12.45 -25.89
N GLU A 451 -8.42 13.77 -25.75
CA GLU A 451 -9.43 14.58 -26.46
C GLU A 451 -9.22 14.64 -27.98
N LYS A 452 -8.03 14.29 -28.47
CA LYS A 452 -7.68 14.31 -29.90
C LYS A 452 -7.75 12.93 -30.53
N LEU A 453 -8.15 11.89 -29.80
CA LEU A 453 -8.34 10.55 -30.36
C LEU A 453 -9.46 10.57 -31.41
N LYS A 454 -9.16 10.09 -32.62
CA LYS A 454 -10.11 10.01 -33.75
C LYS A 454 -10.61 8.59 -34.02
N TYR A 455 -10.28 7.64 -33.15
CA TYR A 455 -10.66 6.24 -33.30
C TYR A 455 -12.05 5.99 -32.73
N SER A 456 -12.77 5.06 -33.34
CA SER A 456 -14.04 4.56 -32.83
C SER A 456 -13.82 3.56 -31.69
N SER A 457 -14.88 3.29 -30.93
CA SER A 457 -14.84 2.42 -29.75
C SER A 457 -14.51 0.96 -30.05
N ASP A 458 -14.82 0.50 -31.27
CA ASP A 458 -14.56 -0.87 -31.70
C ASP A 458 -13.12 -1.09 -32.20
N GLU A 459 -12.38 0.00 -32.45
CA GLU A 459 -11.01 -0.05 -32.98
C GLU A 459 -9.93 -0.14 -31.89
N ILE A 460 -10.26 0.15 -30.62
CA ILE A 460 -9.28 0.24 -29.53
C ILE A 460 -9.66 -0.66 -28.36
N THR A 461 -8.64 -1.26 -27.76
CA THR A 461 -8.64 -1.78 -26.39
C THR A 461 -7.77 -0.88 -25.51
N PHE A 462 -8.35 -0.32 -24.45
CA PHE A 462 -7.65 0.50 -23.47
C PHE A 462 -7.11 -0.34 -22.32
N ILE A 463 -5.79 -0.27 -22.12
CA ILE A 463 -5.10 -0.83 -20.97
C ILE A 463 -4.92 0.28 -19.94
N ILE A 464 -5.50 0.13 -18.75
CA ILE A 464 -5.41 1.17 -17.72
C ILE A 464 -4.05 1.10 -17.01
N GLY A 465 -3.13 2.00 -17.38
CA GLY A 465 -1.75 2.08 -16.90
C GLY A 465 -1.54 3.21 -15.88
N VAL A 466 -2.48 3.37 -14.95
CA VAL A 466 -2.44 4.38 -13.88
C VAL A 466 -2.75 3.77 -12.51
N GLY A 467 -2.37 4.47 -11.43
CA GLY A 467 -2.71 4.04 -10.06
C GLY A 467 -4.22 4.07 -9.80
N ASP A 468 -4.69 3.28 -8.84
CA ASP A 468 -6.11 3.05 -8.59
C ASP A 468 -6.93 4.34 -8.35
N ASN A 469 -6.33 5.33 -7.68
CA ASN A 469 -6.99 6.61 -7.34
C ASN A 469 -7.45 7.45 -8.54
N THR A 470 -6.95 7.20 -9.75
CA THR A 470 -7.31 7.98 -10.96
C THR A 470 -8.12 7.16 -11.97
N GLN A 471 -8.33 5.87 -11.72
CA GLN A 471 -8.97 4.97 -12.67
C GLN A 471 -10.43 5.35 -12.92
N ASP A 472 -11.19 5.70 -11.88
CA ASP A 472 -12.61 6.06 -12.02
C ASP A 472 -12.81 7.28 -12.92
N GLU A 473 -11.97 8.31 -12.78
CA GLU A 473 -12.03 9.49 -13.63
C GLU A 473 -11.76 9.14 -15.10
N ILE A 474 -10.73 8.32 -15.35
CA ILE A 474 -10.34 7.90 -16.70
C ILE A 474 -11.43 7.03 -17.33
N VAL A 475 -11.94 6.05 -16.60
CA VAL A 475 -13.00 5.17 -17.09
C VAL A 475 -14.26 5.95 -17.39
N ARG A 476 -14.65 6.91 -16.54
CA ARG A 476 -15.79 7.79 -16.80
C ARG A 476 -15.62 8.57 -18.10
N LYS A 477 -14.45 9.16 -18.33
CA LYS A 477 -14.12 9.85 -19.59
C LYS A 477 -14.21 8.93 -20.81
N LEU A 478 -13.70 7.70 -20.68
CA LEU A 478 -13.77 6.68 -21.73
C LEU A 478 -15.22 6.28 -22.05
N ASN A 479 -16.03 6.04 -21.02
CA ASN A 479 -17.45 5.70 -21.15
C ASN A 479 -18.25 6.82 -21.82
N VAL A 480 -18.02 8.09 -21.45
CA VAL A 480 -18.69 9.26 -22.07
C VAL A 480 -18.42 9.35 -23.57
N LYS A 481 -17.21 8.96 -24.01
CA LYS A 481 -16.85 8.89 -25.45
C LYS A 481 -17.26 7.57 -26.11
N GLY A 482 -17.89 6.64 -25.37
CA GLY A 482 -18.44 5.39 -25.89
C GLY A 482 -17.44 4.23 -25.99
N TYR A 483 -16.23 4.34 -25.44
CA TYR A 483 -15.25 3.24 -25.43
C TYR A 483 -15.68 2.14 -24.47
N LYS A 484 -15.70 0.88 -24.95
CA LYS A 484 -16.21 -0.27 -24.19
C LYS A 484 -15.14 -1.30 -23.82
N ASN A 485 -14.07 -1.40 -24.60
CA ASN A 485 -13.01 -2.38 -24.39
C ASN A 485 -11.95 -1.78 -23.45
N ILE A 486 -12.14 -1.95 -22.14
CA ILE A 486 -11.26 -1.43 -21.09
C ILE A 486 -10.77 -2.60 -20.23
N ILE A 487 -9.46 -2.67 -19.98
CA ILE A 487 -8.84 -3.77 -19.25
C ILE A 487 -7.88 -3.28 -18.14
N PHE A 488 -7.77 -4.07 -17.08
CA PHE A 488 -6.92 -3.79 -15.92
C PHE A 488 -6.00 -4.99 -15.64
N PRO A 489 -5.04 -5.30 -16.54
CA PRO A 489 -4.28 -6.54 -16.41
C PRO A 489 -3.40 -6.53 -15.17
N TYR A 490 -3.19 -7.72 -14.61
CA TYR A 490 -2.15 -7.95 -13.62
C TYR A 490 -0.78 -7.96 -14.32
N ILE A 491 0.19 -7.26 -13.75
CA ILE A 491 1.60 -7.33 -14.18
C ILE A 491 2.53 -7.40 -12.98
N GLU A 492 3.68 -8.01 -13.18
CA GLU A 492 4.75 -8.04 -12.17
C GLU A 492 5.64 -6.80 -12.36
N PRO A 493 5.86 -5.96 -11.33
CA PRO A 493 6.67 -4.75 -11.47
C PRO A 493 8.17 -5.09 -11.62
N PHE A 494 8.99 -4.10 -11.96
CA PHE A 494 10.46 -4.25 -12.01
C PHE A 494 11.08 -4.05 -10.61
N GLU A 495 10.67 -4.88 -9.65
CA GLU A 495 11.03 -4.75 -8.23
C GLU A 495 12.00 -5.82 -7.74
N TYR A 496 12.62 -5.57 -6.58
CA TYR A 496 13.61 -6.45 -5.93
C TYR A 496 13.15 -7.92 -5.84
N ASP A 497 11.94 -8.13 -5.36
CA ASP A 497 11.38 -9.47 -5.15
C ASP A 497 11.16 -10.23 -6.47
N TYR A 498 10.76 -9.53 -7.55
CA TYR A 498 10.57 -10.15 -8.87
C TYR A 498 11.86 -10.80 -9.34
N TYR A 499 12.99 -10.10 -9.18
CA TYR A 499 14.28 -10.63 -9.57
C TYR A 499 14.74 -11.78 -8.67
N LEU A 500 14.41 -11.74 -7.37
CA LEU A 500 14.70 -12.84 -6.45
C LEU A 500 13.99 -14.14 -6.86
N GLU A 501 12.72 -14.07 -7.25
CA GLU A 501 11.94 -15.24 -7.66
C GLU A 501 12.36 -15.80 -9.02
N ASN A 502 12.77 -14.92 -9.93
CA ASN A 502 13.01 -15.27 -11.33
C ASN A 502 14.50 -15.38 -11.68
N ASN A 503 15.42 -15.27 -10.72
CA ASN A 503 16.87 -15.17 -10.95
C ASN A 503 17.47 -16.20 -11.93
N ASN A 504 16.95 -17.43 -11.96
CA ASN A 504 17.41 -18.50 -12.85
C ASN A 504 16.90 -18.38 -14.30
N HIS A 505 15.96 -17.48 -14.57
CA HIS A 505 15.29 -17.31 -15.87
C HIS A 505 15.43 -15.89 -16.46
N LEU A 506 16.19 -15.00 -15.79
CA LEU A 506 16.35 -13.62 -16.25
C LEU A 506 17.27 -13.53 -17.48
N ASN A 507 16.77 -12.89 -18.54
CA ASN A 507 17.64 -12.29 -19.55
C ASN A 507 18.18 -10.97 -19.00
N LEU A 508 19.32 -11.01 -18.33
CA LEU A 508 19.90 -9.87 -17.61
C LEU A 508 19.99 -8.59 -18.45
N LYS A 509 20.36 -8.72 -19.73
CA LYS A 509 20.48 -7.59 -20.65
C LYS A 509 19.14 -6.93 -20.93
N GLU A 510 18.12 -7.72 -21.19
CA GLU A 510 16.78 -7.21 -21.51
C GLU A 510 16.13 -6.61 -20.26
N GLU A 511 16.21 -7.29 -19.13
CA GLU A 511 15.66 -6.81 -17.85
C GLU A 511 16.32 -5.51 -17.39
N LEU A 512 17.65 -5.39 -17.54
CA LEU A 512 18.36 -4.15 -17.21
C LEU A 512 17.92 -2.98 -18.09
N CYS A 513 17.81 -3.20 -19.40
CA CYS A 513 17.36 -2.17 -20.34
C CYS A 513 15.92 -1.73 -20.04
N ASP A 514 15.02 -2.66 -19.74
CA ASP A 514 13.63 -2.34 -19.45
C ASP A 514 13.48 -1.64 -18.09
N TRP A 515 14.18 -2.10 -17.05
CA TRP A 515 14.25 -1.42 -15.75
C TRP A 515 14.76 0.03 -15.89
N TYR A 516 15.84 0.23 -16.65
CA TYR A 516 16.41 1.56 -16.90
C TYR A 516 15.39 2.50 -17.55
N ARG A 517 14.66 2.02 -18.56
CA ARG A 517 13.63 2.80 -19.26
C ARG A 517 12.44 3.15 -18.37
N VAL A 518 11.99 2.23 -17.52
CA VAL A 518 10.91 2.50 -16.56
C VAL A 518 11.34 3.59 -15.57
N TYR A 519 12.57 3.50 -15.06
CA TYR A 519 13.06 4.40 -14.01
C TYR A 519 13.45 5.79 -14.53
N THR A 520 14.09 5.87 -15.70
CA THR A 520 14.61 7.13 -16.25
C THR A 520 13.73 7.77 -17.33
N LYS A 521 12.81 6.98 -17.92
CA LYS A 521 12.05 7.33 -19.14
C LYS A 521 12.90 7.54 -20.39
N LEU A 522 14.18 7.16 -20.36
CA LEU A 522 15.11 7.31 -21.48
C LEU A 522 15.41 5.97 -22.14
N ASP A 523 15.56 5.98 -23.46
CA ASP A 523 16.12 4.84 -24.18
C ASP A 523 17.62 4.69 -23.87
N ILE A 524 18.12 3.47 -24.05
CA ILE A 524 19.52 3.13 -23.85
C ILE A 524 20.10 2.46 -25.08
N ASN A 525 21.21 2.99 -25.60
CA ASN A 525 21.99 2.32 -26.64
C ASN A 525 23.15 1.52 -26.03
N ILE A 526 22.87 0.29 -25.62
CA ILE A 526 23.91 -0.56 -25.03
C ILE A 526 24.92 -1.11 -26.06
N LYS A 527 24.67 -0.96 -27.36
CA LYS A 527 25.62 -1.38 -28.42
C LYS A 527 26.69 -0.32 -28.65
N ASN A 528 26.30 0.95 -28.57
CA ASN A 528 27.20 2.09 -28.72
C ASN A 528 26.88 3.14 -27.65
N PRO A 529 27.20 2.87 -26.37
CA PRO A 529 26.83 3.76 -25.27
C PRO A 529 27.74 5.00 -25.27
N ILE A 530 27.13 6.18 -25.18
CA ILE A 530 27.83 7.47 -25.28
C ILE A 530 27.92 8.11 -23.91
N THR A 531 26.78 8.23 -23.22
CA THR A 531 26.70 8.90 -21.92
C THR A 531 27.28 8.06 -20.80
N TYR A 532 27.64 8.71 -19.69
CA TYR A 532 28.06 8.06 -18.46
C TYR A 532 27.08 6.97 -18.02
N ASN A 533 25.79 7.29 -17.93
CA ASN A 533 24.74 6.36 -17.50
C ASN A 533 24.65 5.13 -18.42
N GLU A 534 24.65 5.31 -19.74
CA GLU A 534 24.63 4.19 -20.68
C GLU A 534 25.88 3.31 -20.56
N LYS A 535 27.05 3.92 -20.37
CA LYS A 535 28.30 3.17 -20.16
C LYS A 535 28.30 2.43 -18.82
N ILE A 536 27.72 2.98 -17.75
CA ILE A 536 27.53 2.23 -16.49
C ILE A 536 26.64 1.00 -16.72
N GLN A 537 25.51 1.12 -17.44
CA GLN A 537 24.70 -0.06 -17.75
C GLN A 537 25.48 -1.08 -18.61
N TRP A 538 26.32 -0.62 -19.55
CA TRP A 538 27.20 -1.49 -20.31
C TRP A 538 28.20 -2.23 -19.40
N LEU A 539 28.82 -1.54 -18.43
CA LEU A 539 29.76 -2.14 -17.48
C LEU A 539 29.08 -3.18 -16.60
N LYS A 540 27.82 -2.97 -16.19
CA LYS A 540 27.06 -3.98 -15.41
C LYS A 540 26.91 -5.30 -16.16
N LEU A 541 26.80 -5.28 -17.49
CA LEU A 541 26.65 -6.49 -18.30
C LEU A 541 27.99 -7.09 -18.72
N ASN A 542 28.97 -6.26 -19.06
CA ASN A 542 30.17 -6.70 -19.79
C ASN A 542 31.47 -6.63 -18.97
N ASP A 543 31.51 -5.81 -17.92
CA ASP A 543 32.70 -5.61 -17.08
C ASP A 543 32.49 -6.26 -15.69
N ASN A 544 32.06 -7.52 -15.71
CA ASN A 544 31.81 -8.34 -14.52
C ASN A 544 33.07 -9.13 -14.12
N LEU A 545 34.15 -8.42 -13.83
CA LEU A 545 35.40 -9.04 -13.39
C LEU A 545 35.23 -9.64 -11.97
N PRO A 546 35.70 -10.87 -11.72
CA PRO A 546 35.62 -11.49 -10.38
C PRO A 546 36.20 -10.62 -9.27
N ILE A 547 37.26 -9.86 -9.55
CA ILE A 547 37.89 -8.95 -8.59
C ILE A 547 36.93 -7.87 -8.08
N LYS A 548 35.98 -7.39 -8.90
CA LYS A 548 35.03 -6.34 -8.47
C LYS A 548 34.14 -6.79 -7.32
N ARG A 549 33.83 -8.09 -7.24
CA ARG A 549 33.12 -8.66 -6.09
C ARG A 549 33.92 -8.51 -4.80
N GLU A 550 35.21 -8.80 -4.85
CA GLU A 550 36.11 -8.67 -3.71
C GLU A 550 36.29 -7.19 -3.31
N LEU A 551 36.31 -6.29 -4.30
CA LEU A 551 36.46 -4.87 -4.06
C LEU A 551 35.18 -4.14 -3.63
N ALA A 552 34.00 -4.71 -3.94
CA ALA A 552 32.72 -4.23 -3.44
C ALA A 552 32.42 -4.72 -2.01
N ASP A 553 33.07 -5.80 -1.57
CA ASP A 553 33.03 -6.29 -0.20
C ASP A 553 33.91 -5.38 0.69
N LYS A 554 33.28 -4.64 1.60
CA LYS A 554 33.96 -3.67 2.49
C LYS A 554 35.00 -4.29 3.41
N ILE A 555 35.01 -5.62 3.56
CA ILE A 555 36.05 -6.35 4.30
C ILE A 555 37.20 -6.71 3.37
N LYS A 556 36.92 -7.42 2.27
CA LYS A 556 37.96 -7.94 1.37
C LYS A 556 38.72 -6.84 0.63
N VAL A 557 38.05 -5.73 0.28
CA VAL A 557 38.68 -4.57 -0.37
C VAL A 557 39.87 -4.02 0.42
N ARG A 558 39.88 -4.23 1.75
CA ARG A 558 40.94 -3.71 2.62
C ARG A 558 42.30 -4.32 2.32
N GLU A 559 42.35 -5.60 1.94
CA GLU A 559 43.60 -6.27 1.53
C GLU A 559 44.16 -5.66 0.25
N TYR A 560 43.28 -5.36 -0.71
CA TYR A 560 43.66 -4.66 -1.94
C TYR A 560 44.19 -3.26 -1.64
N VAL A 561 43.49 -2.48 -0.82
CA VAL A 561 43.91 -1.12 -0.42
C VAL A 561 45.27 -1.15 0.29
N ALA A 562 45.44 -2.04 1.27
CA ALA A 562 46.70 -2.19 1.99
C ALA A 562 47.86 -2.53 1.05
N LYS A 563 47.62 -3.39 0.05
CA LYS A 563 48.62 -3.77 -0.95
C LYS A 563 48.96 -2.64 -1.93
N GLN A 564 47.97 -1.86 -2.38
CA GLN A 564 48.16 -0.84 -3.42
C GLN A 564 48.67 0.49 -2.88
N ILE A 565 48.15 0.93 -1.75
CA ILE A 565 48.45 2.26 -1.19
C ILE A 565 48.94 2.23 0.26
N GLY A 566 48.84 1.08 0.94
CA GLY A 566 49.26 0.94 2.33
C GLY A 566 48.08 0.92 3.31
N ASP A 567 48.30 0.28 4.46
CA ASP A 567 47.30 0.11 5.52
C ASP A 567 47.03 1.42 6.30
N ALA A 568 47.95 2.38 6.25
CA ALA A 568 47.81 3.69 6.91
C ALA A 568 46.56 4.48 6.46
N TYR A 569 46.07 4.22 5.24
CA TYR A 569 44.86 4.81 4.65
C TYR A 569 43.57 4.09 5.06
N LEU A 570 43.65 2.91 5.69
CA LEU A 570 42.46 2.20 6.13
C LEU A 570 41.91 2.81 7.42
N ILE A 571 40.59 2.92 7.50
CA ILE A 571 39.93 3.20 8.78
C ILE A 571 40.21 2.03 9.72
N PRO A 572 40.66 2.28 10.97
CA PRO A 572 40.93 1.20 11.92
C PRO A 572 39.70 0.31 12.12
N LEU A 573 39.89 -0.98 11.88
CA LEU A 573 38.87 -2.00 12.06
C LEU A 573 38.84 -2.41 13.54
N LEU A 574 37.66 -2.42 14.14
CA LEU A 574 37.43 -2.77 15.53
C LEU A 574 36.95 -4.22 15.68
N GLY A 575 36.35 -4.79 14.63
CA GLY A 575 36.02 -6.22 14.56
C GLY A 575 35.16 -6.57 13.35
N ILE A 576 35.03 -7.88 13.11
CA ILE A 576 34.22 -8.49 12.06
C ILE A 576 33.46 -9.66 12.67
N TRP A 577 32.18 -9.78 12.33
CA TRP A 577 31.28 -10.80 12.84
C TRP A 577 30.40 -11.39 11.75
N ASN A 578 29.96 -12.64 11.93
CA ASN A 578 29.04 -13.27 10.98
C ASN A 578 27.59 -12.85 11.25
N THR A 579 27.23 -12.65 12.52
CA THR A 579 25.88 -12.27 12.94
C THR A 579 25.93 -11.14 13.97
N TYR A 580 24.79 -10.50 14.21
CA TYR A 580 24.69 -9.44 15.24
C TYR A 580 24.99 -9.97 16.65
N ASP A 581 24.62 -11.23 16.93
CA ASP A 581 24.77 -11.82 18.27
C ASP A 581 26.23 -12.17 18.59
N ASP A 582 27.09 -12.27 17.58
CA ASP A 582 28.53 -12.50 17.77
C ASP A 582 29.27 -11.24 18.25
N ILE A 583 28.63 -10.05 18.22
CA ILE A 583 29.28 -8.77 18.52
C ILE A 583 29.53 -8.63 20.01
N ASP A 584 30.80 -8.60 20.40
CA ASP A 584 31.25 -8.28 21.75
C ASP A 584 31.32 -6.75 21.92
N PHE A 585 30.19 -6.15 22.33
CA PHE A 585 30.08 -4.71 22.53
C PHE A 585 30.99 -4.19 23.66
N ASP A 586 31.42 -5.02 24.61
CA ASP A 586 32.29 -4.58 25.71
C ASP A 586 33.70 -4.25 25.20
N LYS A 587 34.16 -4.95 24.16
CA LYS A 587 35.44 -4.67 23.49
C LYS A 587 35.40 -3.45 22.57
N LEU A 588 34.22 -2.95 22.21
CA LEU A 588 34.07 -1.78 21.37
C LEU A 588 34.24 -0.46 22.15
N PRO A 589 34.83 0.58 21.55
CA PRO A 589 34.90 1.91 22.14
C PRO A 589 33.50 2.53 22.32
N ASP A 590 33.42 3.69 22.98
CA ASP A 590 32.14 4.37 23.19
C ASP A 590 31.50 4.90 21.89
N LYS A 591 32.31 5.09 20.84
CA LYS A 591 31.88 5.61 19.53
C LYS A 591 32.49 4.80 18.39
N PHE A 592 31.66 4.35 17.46
CA PHE A 592 32.06 3.53 16.32
C PHE A 592 31.01 3.59 15.20
N ALA A 593 31.37 3.12 14.01
CA ALA A 593 30.43 2.90 12.91
C ALA A 593 30.25 1.39 12.70
N LEU A 594 29.01 0.90 12.75
CA LEU A 594 28.66 -0.47 12.37
C LEU A 594 28.16 -0.49 10.93
N LYS A 595 28.58 -1.48 10.14
CA LYS A 595 28.24 -1.60 8.72
C LYS A 595 28.04 -3.06 8.34
N CYS A 596 27.18 -3.33 7.36
CA CYS A 596 27.26 -4.58 6.60
C CYS A 596 28.37 -4.45 5.55
N ASN A 597 29.06 -5.54 5.25
CA ASN A 597 30.12 -5.54 4.25
C ASN A 597 29.62 -5.41 2.80
N THR A 598 28.35 -5.74 2.55
CA THR A 598 27.71 -5.68 1.22
C THR A 598 26.69 -4.53 1.12
N GLY A 599 26.56 -3.98 -0.08
CA GLY A 599 25.56 -2.97 -0.44
C GLY A 599 25.83 -1.56 0.06
N SER A 600 24.86 -0.67 -0.18
CA SER A 600 24.85 0.73 0.26
C SER A 600 23.70 0.99 1.23
N GLY A 601 23.86 2.02 2.08
CA GLY A 601 22.88 2.43 3.10
C GLY A 601 22.78 1.50 4.32
N THR A 602 23.61 0.47 4.43
CA THR A 602 23.58 -0.54 5.50
C THR A 602 24.57 -0.21 6.63
N ASN A 603 24.46 0.99 7.21
CA ASN A 603 25.37 1.48 8.26
C ASN A 603 24.63 2.21 9.39
N ILE A 604 25.19 2.13 10.60
CA ILE A 604 24.74 2.86 11.79
C ILE A 604 25.94 3.55 12.46
N ILE A 605 25.78 4.83 12.75
CA ILE A 605 26.74 5.61 13.53
C ILE A 605 26.36 5.57 15.01
N VAL A 606 27.19 4.93 15.83
CA VAL A 606 27.05 4.90 17.29
C VAL A 606 27.86 6.06 17.87
N LYS A 607 27.17 7.10 18.35
CA LYS A 607 27.78 8.27 19.01
C LYS A 607 27.95 8.10 20.53
N ASN A 608 27.26 7.12 21.12
CA ASN A 608 27.36 6.75 22.54
C ASN A 608 26.86 5.30 22.69
N LYS A 609 27.74 4.40 23.11
CA LYS A 609 27.44 2.96 23.23
C LYS A 609 26.35 2.68 24.27
N LYS A 610 26.21 3.53 25.28
CA LYS A 610 25.20 3.39 26.35
C LYS A 610 23.76 3.64 25.87
N ASN A 611 23.58 4.32 24.74
CA ASN A 611 22.27 4.66 24.20
C ASN A 611 21.81 3.67 23.12
N ILE A 612 22.50 2.54 22.98
CA ILE A 612 22.16 1.52 21.99
C ILE A 612 20.85 0.82 22.36
N ASN A 613 19.90 0.83 21.43
CA ASN A 613 18.78 -0.09 21.44
C ASN A 613 19.19 -1.39 20.71
N HIS A 614 19.62 -2.40 21.45
CA HIS A 614 20.12 -3.66 20.89
C HIS A 614 19.07 -4.40 20.07
N LEU A 615 17.80 -4.36 20.48
CA LEU A 615 16.70 -5.03 19.77
C LEU A 615 16.49 -4.41 18.38
N GLU A 616 16.48 -3.09 18.31
CA GLU A 616 16.31 -2.36 17.05
C GLU A 616 17.50 -2.57 16.11
N LEU A 617 18.72 -2.51 16.65
CA LEU A 617 19.95 -2.74 15.90
C LEU A 617 20.01 -4.17 15.35
N LYS A 618 19.72 -5.17 16.18
CA LYS A 618 19.65 -6.58 15.75
C LYS A 618 18.70 -6.74 14.58
N ARG A 619 17.47 -6.24 14.70
CA ARG A 619 16.45 -6.30 13.64
C ARG A 619 16.95 -5.71 12.32
N LYS A 620 17.58 -4.54 12.36
CA LYS A 620 18.16 -3.87 11.18
C LYS A 620 19.27 -4.70 10.53
N PHE A 621 20.20 -5.24 11.32
CA PHE A 621 21.31 -6.02 10.80
C PHE A 621 20.85 -7.38 10.25
N ASP A 622 19.94 -8.08 10.93
CA ASP A 622 19.36 -9.32 10.44
C ASP A 622 18.63 -9.09 9.08
N GLU A 623 17.89 -7.98 8.96
CA GLU A 623 17.27 -7.57 7.70
C GLU A 623 18.33 -7.30 6.61
N TRP A 624 19.30 -6.43 6.88
CA TRP A 624 20.33 -6.04 5.91
C TRP A 624 21.20 -7.21 5.45
N GLN A 625 21.54 -8.15 6.33
CA GLN A 625 22.32 -9.34 5.98
C GLN A 625 21.52 -10.32 5.11
N SER A 626 20.18 -10.28 5.16
CA SER A 626 19.34 -11.12 4.31
C SER A 626 19.19 -10.60 2.86
N LEU A 627 19.57 -9.35 2.60
CA LEU A 627 19.40 -8.71 1.30
C LEU A 627 20.36 -9.27 0.23
N LYS A 628 19.81 -9.66 -0.92
CA LYS A 628 20.55 -9.93 -2.15
C LYS A 628 20.76 -8.64 -2.93
N TYR A 629 21.70 -7.84 -2.47
CA TYR A 629 21.87 -6.46 -2.92
C TYR A 629 22.02 -6.32 -4.44
N GLU A 630 22.53 -7.34 -5.13
CA GLU A 630 22.62 -7.36 -6.59
C GLU A 630 21.28 -7.07 -7.31
N TYR A 631 20.15 -7.42 -6.71
CA TYR A 631 18.81 -7.21 -7.28
C TYR A 631 18.10 -5.95 -6.77
N LYS A 632 18.66 -5.27 -5.76
CA LYS A 632 17.97 -4.19 -5.03
C LYS A 632 17.84 -2.91 -5.85
N SER A 633 18.83 -2.59 -6.68
CA SER A 633 18.88 -1.29 -7.37
C SER A 633 19.48 -1.42 -8.78
N GLY A 634 18.78 -2.10 -9.69
CA GLY A 634 19.17 -2.14 -11.10
C GLY A 634 20.28 -3.12 -11.46
N LEU A 635 20.19 -4.36 -10.94
CA LEU A 635 20.99 -5.53 -11.36
C LEU A 635 22.51 -5.33 -11.24
N GLU A 636 22.96 -4.95 -10.06
CA GLU A 636 24.38 -4.72 -9.72
C GLU A 636 25.10 -6.04 -9.39
N MET A 637 25.32 -6.87 -10.40
CA MET A 637 25.77 -8.27 -10.24
C MET A 637 27.13 -8.45 -9.55
N HIS A 638 27.96 -7.41 -9.45
CA HIS A 638 29.23 -7.47 -8.72
C HIS A 638 29.04 -7.64 -7.20
N TYR A 639 27.87 -7.30 -6.64
CA TYR A 639 27.54 -7.66 -5.25
C TYR A 639 27.18 -9.13 -5.06
N SER A 640 26.88 -9.85 -6.15
CA SER A 640 26.38 -11.22 -6.06
C SER A 640 27.45 -12.16 -5.52
N GLY A 641 27.09 -13.01 -4.56
CA GLY A 641 28.00 -13.97 -3.94
C GLY A 641 28.90 -13.42 -2.82
N ILE A 642 28.77 -12.13 -2.46
CA ILE A 642 29.40 -11.61 -1.23
C ILE A 642 28.70 -12.26 -0.04
N LYS A 643 29.48 -12.86 0.87
CA LYS A 643 28.96 -13.41 2.12
C LYS A 643 28.64 -12.24 3.06
N PRO A 644 27.38 -12.06 3.52
CA PRO A 644 27.04 -10.97 4.42
C PRO A 644 27.72 -11.12 5.78
N GLN A 645 28.41 -10.08 6.22
CA GLN A 645 29.10 -9.98 7.50
C GLN A 645 28.93 -8.56 8.06
N ILE A 646 29.10 -8.42 9.37
CA ILE A 646 29.07 -7.13 10.07
C ILE A 646 30.49 -6.71 10.39
N LEU A 647 30.83 -5.44 10.15
CA LEU A 647 32.10 -4.86 10.58
C LEU A 647 31.85 -3.62 11.46
N ALA A 648 32.76 -3.40 12.41
CA ALA A 648 32.85 -2.17 13.17
C ALA A 648 34.13 -1.43 12.80
N GLU A 649 34.00 -0.14 12.50
CA GLU A 649 35.13 0.76 12.22
C GLU A 649 35.20 1.88 13.25
N LYS A 650 36.42 2.37 13.50
CA LYS A 650 36.62 3.56 14.32
C LYS A 650 35.84 4.73 13.71
N LEU A 651 35.03 5.40 14.53
CA LEU A 651 34.31 6.57 14.08
C LEU A 651 35.29 7.70 13.78
N LEU A 652 35.32 8.15 12.52
CA LEU A 652 36.02 9.36 12.12
C LEU A 652 35.20 10.58 12.51
N VAL A 653 35.88 11.64 12.95
CA VAL A 653 35.28 12.92 13.36
C VAL A 653 36.00 14.01 12.58
N SER A 654 35.24 14.96 12.03
CA SER A 654 35.83 16.09 11.31
C SER A 654 36.55 17.05 12.27
N ASP A 655 37.52 17.78 11.73
CA ASP A 655 38.38 18.68 12.51
C ASP A 655 37.62 19.88 13.10
N ASP A 656 36.52 20.28 12.44
CA ASP A 656 35.64 21.37 12.84
C ASP A 656 34.45 20.90 13.70
N GLY A 657 34.36 19.61 14.02
CA GLY A 657 33.25 19.00 14.75
C GLY A 657 31.91 19.01 14.01
N LYS A 658 31.90 19.37 12.72
CA LYS A 658 30.74 19.34 11.82
C LYS A 658 30.60 17.97 11.14
N ASP A 659 29.95 17.94 9.98
CA ASP A 659 29.79 16.74 9.17
C ASP A 659 31.10 16.35 8.48
N LEU A 660 31.41 15.05 8.53
CA LEU A 660 32.54 14.47 7.83
C LEU A 660 32.31 14.58 6.31
N LYS A 661 33.18 15.34 5.62
CA LYS A 661 33.11 15.52 4.18
C LYS A 661 33.54 14.24 3.46
N ASP A 662 32.75 13.84 2.50
CA ASP A 662 32.95 12.65 1.67
C ASP A 662 33.52 13.11 0.32
N TYR A 663 34.79 12.78 0.07
CA TYR A 663 35.52 13.14 -1.15
C TYR A 663 35.47 11.95 -2.10
N LYS A 664 34.72 12.09 -3.19
CA LYS A 664 34.53 11.02 -4.17
C LYS A 664 35.31 11.32 -5.43
N LEU A 665 36.34 10.52 -5.69
CA LEU A 665 37.23 10.68 -6.82
C LEU A 665 36.82 9.70 -7.91
N PHE A 666 36.39 10.22 -9.05
CA PHE A 666 36.02 9.42 -10.20
C PHE A 666 37.26 9.17 -11.06
N VAL A 667 37.67 7.91 -11.08
CA VAL A 667 38.85 7.42 -11.80
C VAL A 667 38.40 6.77 -13.10
N PHE A 668 39.02 7.16 -14.20
CA PHE A 668 38.73 6.67 -15.55
C PHE A 668 40.02 6.19 -16.19
N ASN A 669 40.09 4.91 -16.53
CA ASN A 669 41.30 4.25 -17.05
C ASN A 669 42.57 4.59 -16.22
N GLY A 670 42.45 4.54 -14.89
CA GLY A 670 43.54 4.84 -13.96
C GLY A 670 43.82 6.34 -13.72
N LYS A 671 43.04 7.27 -14.27
CA LYS A 671 43.22 8.72 -14.06
C LYS A 671 42.02 9.41 -13.44
N VAL A 672 42.25 10.24 -12.42
CA VAL A 672 41.18 11.04 -11.81
C VAL A 672 40.78 12.14 -12.77
N LYS A 673 39.47 12.28 -13.02
CA LYS A 673 38.91 13.33 -13.88
C LYS A 673 37.91 14.25 -13.17
N LEU A 674 37.29 13.76 -12.10
CA LEU A 674 36.27 14.49 -11.37
C LEU A 674 36.37 14.19 -9.88
N ILE A 675 36.22 15.22 -9.07
CA ILE A 675 36.12 15.13 -7.61
C ILE A 675 34.76 15.68 -7.20
N GLN A 676 33.99 14.89 -6.47
CA GLN A 676 32.73 15.30 -5.87
C GLN A 676 32.90 15.42 -4.36
N VAL A 677 32.31 16.46 -3.77
CA VAL A 677 32.23 16.65 -2.32
C VAL A 677 30.77 16.77 -1.90
N ASP A 678 30.32 15.86 -1.05
CA ASP A 678 28.97 15.87 -0.49
C ASP A 678 28.91 16.82 0.73
N ILE A 679 27.83 17.62 0.80
CA ILE A 679 27.63 18.68 1.79
C ILE A 679 26.23 18.53 2.40
N ASP A 680 26.10 18.78 3.71
CA ASP A 680 24.81 18.84 4.46
C ASP A 680 23.91 17.60 4.30
N ARG A 681 24.49 16.39 4.36
CA ARG A 681 23.79 15.11 4.12
C ARG A 681 22.61 14.86 5.06
N GLN A 682 22.57 15.49 6.24
CA GLN A 682 21.54 15.24 7.26
C GLN A 682 20.28 16.10 7.09
N HIS A 683 20.34 17.23 6.37
CA HIS A 683 19.23 18.17 6.28
C HIS A 683 18.89 18.52 4.82
N PHE A 684 19.87 18.99 4.03
CA PHE A 684 19.67 19.42 2.65
C PHE A 684 20.88 19.02 1.80
N HIS A 685 20.91 17.76 1.38
CA HIS A 685 22.05 17.15 0.68
C HIS A 685 22.36 17.90 -0.62
N ARG A 686 23.55 18.52 -0.67
CA ARG A 686 24.11 19.22 -1.84
C ARG A 686 25.44 18.58 -2.25
N ARG A 687 25.84 18.80 -3.51
CA ARG A 687 27.09 18.25 -4.07
C ARG A 687 27.85 19.31 -4.85
N ASN A 688 29.11 19.54 -4.50
CA ASN A 688 30.00 20.36 -5.32
C ASN A 688 30.95 19.47 -6.12
N LEU A 689 31.19 19.85 -7.38
CA LEU A 689 32.06 19.15 -8.29
C LEU A 689 33.31 19.98 -8.57
N TYR A 690 34.45 19.32 -8.70
CA TYR A 690 35.75 19.93 -8.95
C TYR A 690 36.54 19.11 -9.96
N THR A 691 37.36 19.80 -10.75
CA THR A 691 38.42 19.19 -11.54
C THR A 691 39.59 18.74 -10.64
N PRO A 692 40.53 17.91 -11.13
CA PRO A 692 41.70 17.48 -10.35
C PRO A 692 42.60 18.64 -9.88
N ASP A 693 42.65 19.76 -10.61
CA ASP A 693 43.35 20.99 -10.21
C ASP A 693 42.53 21.88 -9.23
N TRP A 694 41.43 21.34 -8.68
CA TRP A 694 40.53 21.99 -7.72
C TRP A 694 39.72 23.18 -8.27
N ARG A 695 39.42 23.19 -9.58
CA ARG A 695 38.52 24.19 -10.16
C ARG A 695 37.07 23.73 -10.00
N TYR A 696 36.25 24.57 -9.38
CA TYR A 696 34.81 24.31 -9.23
C TYR A 696 34.13 24.17 -10.60
N LEU A 697 33.26 23.17 -10.71
CA LEU A 697 32.41 22.90 -11.85
C LEU A 697 30.96 23.20 -11.46
N PRO A 698 30.28 24.17 -12.11
CA PRO A 698 28.90 24.53 -11.80
C PRO A 698 27.90 23.53 -12.40
N TYR A 699 28.18 22.24 -12.27
CA TYR A 699 27.37 21.13 -12.78
C TYR A 699 26.86 20.29 -11.61
N SER A 700 25.71 19.67 -11.77
CA SER A 700 25.14 18.75 -10.79
C SER A 700 24.97 17.33 -11.32
N ILE A 701 25.06 16.37 -10.38
CA ILE A 701 24.68 14.98 -10.55
C ILE A 701 23.66 14.66 -9.45
N LEU A 702 22.40 14.46 -9.83
CA LEU A 702 21.19 14.24 -9.02
C LEU A 702 20.82 15.37 -8.05
N TYR A 703 21.75 15.83 -7.22
CA TYR A 703 21.54 16.83 -6.16
C TYR A 703 22.01 18.22 -6.59
N PRO A 704 21.39 19.30 -6.10
CA PRO A 704 21.80 20.66 -6.40
C PRO A 704 23.23 20.94 -5.91
N THR A 705 23.89 21.89 -6.58
CA THR A 705 25.19 22.41 -6.15
C THR A 705 25.04 23.40 -4.99
N ALA A 706 26.12 23.65 -4.26
CA ALA A 706 26.23 24.63 -3.20
C ALA A 706 27.31 25.68 -3.56
N PRO A 707 27.07 26.55 -4.56
CA PRO A 707 28.05 27.57 -4.95
C PRO A 707 28.29 28.60 -3.83
N ASP A 708 27.33 28.73 -2.91
CA ASP A 708 27.40 29.54 -1.70
C ASP A 708 28.37 28.98 -0.64
N ILE A 709 28.73 27.69 -0.75
CA ILE A 709 29.67 27.05 0.17
C ILE A 709 31.04 26.92 -0.49
N ILE A 710 31.98 27.73 -0.01
CA ILE A 710 33.39 27.66 -0.42
C ILE A 710 34.05 26.50 0.32
N ILE A 711 34.36 25.42 -0.39
CA ILE A 711 35.20 24.33 0.12
C ILE A 711 36.65 24.61 -0.25
N SER A 712 37.48 24.83 0.78
CA SER A 712 38.92 25.00 0.62
C SER A 712 39.57 23.78 -0.03
N LYS A 713 40.55 24.03 -0.91
CA LYS A 713 41.41 23.00 -1.48
C LYS A 713 42.09 22.20 -0.36
N PRO A 714 41.94 20.86 -0.29
CA PRO A 714 42.67 20.04 0.66
C PRO A 714 44.19 20.19 0.44
N GLN A 715 44.97 20.26 1.51
CA GLN A 715 46.43 20.35 1.37
C GLN A 715 46.99 19.03 0.82
N CYS A 716 46.40 17.90 1.24
CA CYS A 716 46.72 16.57 0.75
C CYS A 716 46.07 16.22 -0.61
N LEU A 717 45.65 17.19 -1.44
CA LEU A 717 44.93 16.89 -2.69
C LEU A 717 45.77 16.03 -3.66
N ASP A 718 47.04 16.36 -3.83
CA ASP A 718 47.91 15.66 -4.78
C ASP A 718 48.09 14.19 -4.37
N GLU A 719 48.27 13.95 -3.05
CA GLU A 719 48.31 12.62 -2.47
C GLU A 719 46.97 11.88 -2.64
N LEU A 720 45.85 12.57 -2.40
CA LEU A 720 44.50 12.02 -2.56
C LEU A 720 44.25 11.55 -4.00
N ILE A 721 44.67 12.34 -4.98
CA ILE A 721 44.59 11.98 -6.40
C ILE A 721 45.49 10.77 -6.67
N GLU A 722 46.74 10.78 -6.22
CA GLU A 722 47.68 9.69 -6.44
C GLU A 722 47.15 8.34 -5.91
N VAL A 723 46.62 8.32 -4.69
CA VAL A 723 46.08 7.09 -4.10
C VAL A 723 44.80 6.63 -4.80
N ALA A 724 43.93 7.55 -5.24
CA ALA A 724 42.75 7.21 -6.02
C ALA A 724 43.13 6.61 -7.38
N GLU A 725 44.11 7.18 -8.08
CA GLU A 725 44.64 6.66 -9.34
C GLU A 725 45.24 5.26 -9.17
N LYS A 726 46.04 5.04 -8.11
CA LYS A 726 46.58 3.72 -7.77
C LYS A 726 45.49 2.69 -7.53
N LEU A 727 44.45 3.02 -6.76
CA LEU A 727 43.34 2.11 -6.51
C LEU A 727 42.51 1.82 -7.76
N GLY A 728 42.35 2.81 -8.64
CA GLY A 728 41.58 2.69 -9.88
C GLY A 728 42.36 2.13 -11.07
N GLN A 729 43.64 1.80 -10.89
CA GLN A 729 44.48 1.25 -11.95
C GLN A 729 43.90 -0.09 -12.46
N GLY A 730 43.80 -0.23 -13.78
CA GLY A 730 43.29 -1.45 -14.43
C GLY A 730 41.76 -1.52 -14.56
N PHE A 731 41.02 -0.54 -14.04
CA PHE A 731 39.57 -0.43 -14.26
C PHE A 731 39.25 0.61 -15.33
N ILE A 732 38.24 0.31 -16.17
CA ILE A 732 37.68 1.30 -17.11
C ILE A 732 37.16 2.50 -16.33
N HIS A 733 36.42 2.22 -15.26
CA HIS A 733 35.90 3.22 -14.35
C HIS A 733 35.74 2.65 -12.94
N VAL A 734 36.10 3.45 -11.94
CA VAL A 734 35.73 3.25 -10.53
C VAL A 734 35.68 4.61 -9.84
N ARG A 735 34.73 4.78 -8.92
CA ARG A 735 34.71 5.90 -7.99
C ARG A 735 35.31 5.45 -6.67
N ALA A 736 36.36 6.13 -6.22
CA ALA A 736 37.00 5.89 -4.93
C ALA A 736 36.59 6.97 -3.94
N ASP A 737 36.00 6.56 -2.83
CA ASP A 737 35.46 7.45 -1.81
C ASP A 737 36.46 7.56 -0.66
N PHE A 738 36.68 8.77 -0.17
CA PHE A 738 37.63 9.06 0.89
C PHE A 738 37.07 10.05 1.91
N TYR A 739 37.65 10.00 3.10
CA TYR A 739 37.47 10.98 4.15
C TYR A 739 38.81 11.65 4.43
N ILE A 740 38.77 12.94 4.78
CA ILE A 740 39.95 13.68 5.25
C ILE A 740 39.68 14.12 6.69
N CYS A 741 40.57 13.75 7.61
CA CYS A 741 40.54 14.15 9.02
C CYS A 741 41.95 14.50 9.47
N ASN A 742 42.17 15.72 9.94
CA ASN A 742 43.45 16.28 10.36
C ASN A 742 44.54 16.09 9.30
N GLU A 743 44.21 16.46 8.05
CA GLU A 743 45.05 16.28 6.85
C GLU A 743 45.45 14.81 6.56
N LYS A 744 44.83 13.84 7.25
CA LYS A 744 45.02 12.41 6.97
C LYS A 744 43.88 11.86 6.11
N ILE A 745 44.26 11.16 5.06
CA ILE A 745 43.35 10.50 4.11
C ILE A 745 42.93 9.13 4.65
N TYR A 746 41.64 8.84 4.60
CA TYR A 746 41.07 7.54 4.90
C TYR A 746 40.23 7.03 3.73
N PHE A 747 40.49 5.81 3.31
CA PHE A 747 39.68 5.10 2.32
C PHE A 747 38.29 4.77 2.88
N GLY A 748 37.25 5.05 2.10
CA GLY A 748 35.86 4.73 2.40
C GLY A 748 35.37 3.50 1.63
N GLU A 749 35.22 3.60 0.31
CA GLU A 749 34.75 2.49 -0.54
C GLU A 749 35.18 2.65 -2.01
N LEU A 750 35.11 1.55 -2.76
CA LEU A 750 35.16 1.55 -4.23
C LEU A 750 33.76 1.28 -4.78
N THR A 751 33.30 2.13 -5.69
CA THR A 751 31.99 2.01 -6.35
C THR A 751 32.17 1.88 -7.87
N PHE A 752 31.68 0.78 -8.43
CA PHE A 752 31.82 0.48 -9.87
C PHE A 752 30.63 0.94 -10.72
N THR A 753 29.51 1.25 -10.09
CA THR A 753 28.21 1.51 -10.73
C THR A 753 27.52 2.71 -10.05
N HIS A 754 28.21 3.85 -10.02
CA HIS A 754 27.73 5.06 -9.34
C HIS A 754 26.29 5.41 -9.73
N GLY A 755 25.44 5.62 -8.72
CA GLY A 755 24.04 5.98 -8.92
C GLY A 755 23.24 4.94 -9.67
N SER A 756 23.71 3.69 -9.72
CA SER A 756 23.22 2.62 -10.59
C SER A 756 23.16 3.01 -12.08
N GLY A 757 23.89 4.07 -12.48
CA GLY A 757 23.84 4.65 -13.81
C GLY A 757 22.49 5.27 -14.16
N THR A 758 21.74 5.84 -13.21
CA THR A 758 20.44 6.49 -13.45
C THR A 758 20.36 7.95 -12.99
N GLU A 759 21.44 8.51 -12.44
CA GLU A 759 21.42 9.88 -11.91
C GLU A 759 21.27 10.93 -13.02
N LYS A 760 20.53 12.01 -12.73
CA LYS A 760 20.31 13.11 -13.67
C LYS A 760 21.50 14.07 -13.65
N PHE A 761 22.07 14.35 -14.82
CA PHE A 761 23.15 15.33 -14.99
C PHE A 761 22.56 16.69 -15.36
N THR A 762 23.14 17.78 -14.84
CA THR A 762 22.79 19.15 -15.27
C THR A 762 24.06 19.99 -15.40
N PRO A 763 24.40 20.47 -16.61
CA PRO A 763 23.67 20.27 -17.86
C PRO A 763 23.84 18.83 -18.40
N THR A 764 22.99 18.40 -19.32
CA THR A 764 22.97 16.99 -19.80
C THR A 764 24.26 16.61 -20.52
N GLU A 765 24.91 17.56 -21.20
CA GLU A 765 26.17 17.43 -21.92
C GLU A 765 27.30 16.96 -21.01
N PHE A 766 27.24 17.29 -19.71
CA PHE A 766 28.23 16.82 -18.75
C PHE A 766 28.21 15.29 -18.59
N GLY A 767 27.04 14.65 -18.73
CA GLY A 767 26.93 13.20 -18.77
C GLY A 767 27.59 12.58 -20.01
N VAL A 768 27.60 13.28 -21.15
CA VAL A 768 28.32 12.88 -22.37
C VAL A 768 29.83 13.06 -22.19
N GLU A 769 30.25 14.20 -21.65
CA GLU A 769 31.65 14.49 -21.35
C GLU A 769 32.23 13.43 -20.41
N MET A 770 31.56 13.16 -19.29
CA MET A 770 31.98 12.13 -18.34
C MET A 770 31.98 10.72 -18.94
N GLY A 771 31.03 10.45 -19.84
CA GLY A 771 31.00 9.21 -20.62
C GLY A 771 32.23 9.08 -21.53
N SER A 772 32.67 10.16 -22.19
CA SER A 772 33.84 10.15 -23.09
C SER A 772 35.15 9.74 -22.41
N TRP A 773 35.23 9.88 -21.09
CA TRP A 773 36.41 9.48 -20.33
C TRP A 773 36.53 7.95 -20.15
N MET A 774 35.46 7.19 -20.35
CA MET A 774 35.48 5.71 -20.30
C MET A 774 35.83 5.11 -21.67
N ASN A 775 36.94 4.39 -21.74
CA ASN A 775 37.39 3.70 -22.95
C ASN A 775 36.89 2.26 -22.94
N ILE A 776 35.64 2.08 -23.34
CA ILE A 776 35.07 0.75 -23.58
C ILE A 776 35.45 0.32 -25.00
N HIS A 777 36.59 -0.35 -25.17
CA HIS A 777 36.87 -0.96 -26.48
C HIS A 777 35.83 -2.05 -26.72
N ALA A 778 35.01 -1.87 -27.76
CA ALA A 778 34.13 -2.92 -28.26
C ALA A 778 35.04 -4.11 -28.65
N SER A 779 35.11 -5.11 -27.80
CA SER A 779 35.55 -6.43 -28.22
C SER A 779 34.50 -6.88 -29.22
N CYS A 780 34.82 -6.82 -30.51
CA CYS A 780 33.96 -7.29 -31.60
C CYS A 780 33.59 -8.76 -31.43
#